data_AF-A0A0R2TCX0-F1
#
_entry.id   AF-A0A0R2TCX0-F1
#
_cell.length_a   1.000
_cell.length_b   1.000
_cell.length_c   1.000
_cell.angle_alpha   90.00
_cell.angle_beta   90.00
_cell.angle_gamma   90.00
#
_symmetry.space_group_name_H-M   'P 1'
#
loop_
_entity.id
_entity.type
_entity.pdbx_description
1 polymer ?
#
loop_
_entity_poly.entity_id
_entity_poly.type
_entity_poly.pdbx_seq_one_letter_code
_entity_poly.pdbx_strand_id
1 'polypeptide(L)'
;MKDLLGLLKSQSPSDEFDSIRIGLASPEMIRAWSFGEVKKPETINYRTFKPERDGLFCAKIFGPTKDYECLCGKYKRLKHRGVICEKCGVEVALSKVRRDRMGHIELASPVAHIWFLKSLPSRIGLLLDMTLRDIERILYFESFVVTDPGMTNLEKGQMLNDEQYFEAMEEFSDEFDAKMGAEAIQALMKDLEVDAEVARLREEIPTTNSETKLKKLSKRLKLLEAFAESGNKPEWMVMNVLPVLPPDLRPLVPLDGGRFATSDLNDLYRRVINRNNRLKRLLDLNAPDIIVRNEKRMLQEAVDALLDNGRRGRAITGSNKRPLKSLADMIKGKQGRFRQNLLGKRVDYSGRSVIVVGPTLRLHQCGLPKKMALELFKPFIFGKLERRGLATTIKAAKKMVERETAEVWDILADVIREHPVLLNRAPTLHRLGIQAFEPVLIEGKAIQLHPLVCAAYNADFDGDQMAVHVPLTLEAQLEARTLMMSTNNILAPANGEPIIVPSQDVVLGLYYMTRSRVNAKGEGMTFADAKEVQRAYDSGNAHLQARIKARITDYEKNEEGELVATTAIVDTTVGRVLLSNIVPKGLPFSMVNQKMAKKQISGILNACYRNVGLKETVIFADQLMYTGYKYSTRSGSSIGVNDFVIPDEKAAIIGQANNEVEEIENQFASGLVTQGEKYNKVIDIWSRANDVVAKAMMEGLSTEAVINKAGEEEQQESFNSVYIYADSGARGSPAQIRQLAGMRGLMARPDGSIIETPITANFREGLSVSQYFTSTHGARKGLADTALKTANSGYLTRRLVDISQDLVVTEVDCGTEEGLTMAPIIEGGDIIAPLGDRVLGRTLAADVINEETGEVIAESGTLISERMVDILDAGGVDKVYVRSPITCATRFGICSTCYGRDLARGHQVNVGEAIGVIAAQSIGEP
;
A
#
# COMPACT_ATOMS: atom_id res chain seq x y z
N MET A 1 55.60 1.49 18.62
CA MET A 1 54.40 0.68 18.92
C MET A 1 53.15 1.52 19.23
N LYS A 2 53.19 2.53 20.12
CA LYS A 2 52.02 3.41 20.37
C LYS A 2 51.54 4.22 19.15
N ASP A 3 52.45 4.72 18.32
CA ASP A 3 52.06 5.41 17.07
C ASP A 3 51.53 4.47 15.97
N LEU A 4 52.01 3.22 15.94
CA LEU A 4 51.46 2.20 15.05
C LEU A 4 50.04 1.77 15.47
N LEU A 5 49.79 1.69 16.79
CA LEU A 5 48.46 1.48 17.37
C LEU A 5 47.51 2.66 17.12
N GLY A 6 48.04 3.89 17.03
CA GLY A 6 47.27 5.09 16.65
C GLY A 6 46.83 5.05 15.18
N LEU A 7 47.71 4.60 14.29
CA LEU A 7 47.39 4.38 12.86
C LEU A 7 46.37 3.25 12.65
N LEU A 8 46.49 2.13 13.38
CA LEU A 8 45.50 1.05 13.37
C LEU A 8 44.14 1.47 13.95
N LYS A 9 44.09 2.34 14.97
CA LYS A 9 42.83 2.92 15.48
C LYS A 9 42.23 4.02 14.60
N SER A 10 43.02 4.60 13.69
CA SER A 10 42.57 5.65 12.76
C SER A 10 41.88 5.10 11.52
N GLN A 11 41.88 3.78 11.33
CA GLN A 11 40.83 3.12 10.55
C GLN A 11 39.54 3.27 11.36
N SER A 12 38.83 4.38 11.12
CA SER A 12 37.42 4.52 11.46
C SER A 12 36.74 3.18 11.13
N PRO A 13 35.95 2.60 12.05
CA PRO A 13 35.19 1.39 11.74
C PRO A 13 34.45 1.67 10.43
N SER A 14 34.51 0.74 9.48
CA SER A 14 33.63 0.81 8.32
C SER A 14 32.21 1.03 8.85
N ASP A 15 31.57 2.13 8.44
CA ASP A 15 30.21 2.51 8.88
C ASP A 15 29.14 1.49 8.42
N GLU A 16 29.54 0.42 7.73
CA GLU A 16 28.71 -0.67 7.26
C GLU A 16 28.61 -1.75 8.34
N PHE A 17 27.38 -2.10 8.70
CA PHE A 17 27.06 -3.13 9.68
C PHE A 17 26.06 -4.13 9.07
N ASP A 18 26.26 -5.42 9.33
CA ASP A 18 25.38 -6.47 8.80
C ASP A 18 24.26 -6.87 9.78
N SER A 19 24.41 -6.53 11.07
CA SER A 19 23.46 -6.91 12.10
C SER A 19 23.23 -5.80 13.12
N ILE A 20 22.04 -5.79 13.70
CA ILE A 20 21.64 -4.87 14.77
C ILE A 20 21.29 -5.70 16.01
N ARG A 21 21.90 -5.37 17.14
CA ARG A 21 21.58 -5.95 18.45
C ARG A 21 20.88 -4.91 19.33
N ILE A 22 19.92 -5.37 20.13
CA ILE A 22 19.31 -4.60 21.21
C ILE A 22 19.56 -5.30 22.56
N GLY A 23 19.84 -4.52 23.60
CA GLY A 23 20.10 -5.00 24.95
C GLY A 23 19.77 -3.93 25.99
N LEU A 24 19.78 -4.30 27.28
CA LEU A 24 19.59 -3.32 28.35
C LEU A 24 20.87 -2.50 28.54
N ALA A 25 20.71 -1.20 28.77
CA ALA A 25 21.84 -0.30 28.98
C ALA A 25 22.18 -0.27 30.49
N SER A 26 23.40 -0.66 30.83
CA SER A 26 23.89 -0.51 32.20
C SER A 26 24.10 0.97 32.56
N PRO A 27 24.06 1.35 33.85
CA PRO A 27 24.38 2.70 34.28
C PRO A 27 25.77 3.18 33.80
N GLU A 28 26.74 2.29 33.78
CA GLU A 28 28.10 2.56 33.27
C GLU A 28 28.11 2.82 31.77
N MET A 29 27.33 2.04 31.00
CA MET A 29 27.19 2.23 29.55
C MET A 29 26.53 3.58 29.23
N ILE A 30 25.50 3.97 29.99
CA ILE A 30 24.84 5.27 29.84
C ILE A 30 25.82 6.42 30.09
N ARG A 31 26.70 6.30 31.10
CA ARG A 31 27.76 7.27 31.36
C ARG A 31 28.80 7.30 30.24
N ALA A 32 29.14 6.15 29.66
CA ALA A 32 30.08 6.05 28.55
C ALA A 32 29.57 6.74 27.27
N TRP A 33 28.25 6.72 27.01
CA TRP A 33 27.65 7.49 25.91
C TRP A 33 27.62 8.99 26.15
N SER A 34 27.72 9.41 27.41
CA SER A 34 27.51 10.80 27.78
C SER A 34 28.77 11.64 27.69
N PHE A 35 28.62 12.83 27.09
CA PHE A 35 29.68 13.83 27.03
C PHE A 35 29.64 14.81 28.22
N GLY A 36 28.70 14.63 29.15
CA GLY A 36 28.59 15.44 30.36
C GLY A 36 27.22 15.35 31.04
N GLU A 37 27.21 15.65 32.34
CA GLU A 37 26.01 15.67 33.17
C GLU A 37 25.23 16.98 33.01
N VAL A 38 23.92 16.89 32.79
CA VAL A 38 23.02 18.04 32.77
C VAL A 38 22.51 18.30 34.19
N LYS A 39 22.97 19.40 34.78
CA LYS A 39 22.66 19.73 36.18
C LYS A 39 21.50 20.70 36.32
N LYS A 40 21.31 21.59 35.34
CA LYS A 40 20.33 22.66 35.46
C LYS A 40 19.20 22.54 34.44
N PRO A 41 17.97 22.98 34.78
CA PRO A 41 16.82 22.93 33.88
C PRO A 41 16.84 24.04 32.82
N GLU A 42 17.77 24.99 32.89
CA GLU A 42 17.77 26.12 31.95
C GLU A 42 18.14 25.67 30.53
N THR A 43 17.61 26.39 29.54
CA THR A 43 17.80 26.09 28.12
C THR A 43 18.75 27.10 27.48
N ILE A 44 18.25 28.31 27.26
CA ILE A 44 18.97 29.42 26.67
C ILE A 44 18.79 30.68 27.53
N ASN A 45 19.75 31.60 27.41
CA ASN A 45 19.67 32.90 28.03
C ASN A 45 18.59 33.76 27.34
N TYR A 46 17.67 34.35 28.10
CA TYR A 46 16.56 35.12 27.55
C TYR A 46 16.98 36.42 26.82
N ARG A 47 18.17 36.99 27.11
CA ARG A 47 18.67 38.21 26.44
C ARG A 47 19.57 37.90 25.26
N THR A 48 20.50 36.95 25.43
CA THR A 48 21.55 36.69 24.42
C THR A 48 21.24 35.50 23.51
N PHE A 49 20.20 34.73 23.83
CA PHE A 49 19.83 33.46 23.19
C PHE A 49 20.97 32.44 23.10
N LYS A 50 22.03 32.63 23.89
CA LYS A 50 23.14 31.68 24.00
C LYS A 50 22.74 30.53 24.92
N PRO A 51 23.19 29.29 24.64
CA PRO A 51 22.96 28.17 25.53
C PRO A 51 23.56 28.40 26.93
N GLU A 52 22.80 28.04 27.96
CA GLU A 52 23.23 28.14 29.35
C GLU A 52 24.22 27.03 29.71
N ARG A 53 25.11 27.33 30.67
CA ARG A 53 26.12 26.38 31.16
C ARG A 53 25.47 25.29 32.01
N ASP A 54 25.82 24.04 31.72
CA ASP A 54 25.32 22.82 32.36
C ASP A 54 23.78 22.64 32.27
N GLY A 55 23.14 23.40 31.36
CA GLY A 55 21.73 23.30 31.01
C GLY A 55 21.46 22.34 29.85
N LEU A 56 20.18 22.22 29.46
CA LEU A 56 19.69 21.29 28.44
C LEU A 56 20.25 21.54 27.03
N PHE A 57 20.79 22.72 26.75
CA PHE A 57 21.37 23.05 25.44
C PHE A 57 22.87 23.33 25.50
N CYS A 58 23.51 23.07 26.65
CA CYS A 58 24.90 23.42 26.97
C CYS A 58 25.89 23.07 25.85
N ALA A 59 26.63 24.07 25.38
CA ALA A 59 27.61 23.87 24.31
C ALA A 59 28.84 23.06 24.74
N LYS A 60 29.13 23.01 26.05
CA LYS A 60 30.22 22.19 26.60
C LYS A 60 29.91 20.69 26.47
N ILE A 61 28.66 20.30 26.75
CA ILE A 61 28.20 18.90 26.74
C ILE A 61 27.94 18.46 25.29
N PHE A 62 27.10 19.21 24.58
CA PHE A 62 26.59 18.77 23.27
C PHE A 62 27.43 19.25 22.09
N GLY A 63 28.32 20.23 22.26
CA GLY A 63 29.17 20.78 21.19
C GLY A 63 28.78 22.19 20.72
N PRO A 64 29.52 22.76 19.76
CA PRO A 64 29.42 24.17 19.37
C PRO A 64 28.17 24.47 18.53
N THR A 65 27.60 25.67 18.68
CA THR A 65 26.41 26.11 17.90
C THR A 65 26.73 26.54 16.47
N LYS A 66 27.99 26.86 16.19
CA LYS A 66 28.49 27.26 14.87
C LYS A 66 29.69 26.40 14.50
N ASP A 67 29.85 26.14 13.21
CA ASP A 67 30.93 25.31 12.70
C ASP A 67 32.30 25.94 12.99
N TYR A 68 33.19 25.16 13.61
CA TYR A 68 34.56 25.57 13.96
C TYR A 68 34.65 26.87 14.75
N GLU A 69 33.67 27.15 15.62
CA GLU A 69 33.65 28.31 16.51
C GLU A 69 33.22 27.92 17.93
N CYS A 70 34.00 28.34 18.94
CA CYS A 70 33.63 28.17 20.34
C CYS A 70 32.57 29.19 20.80
N LEU A 71 31.81 28.89 21.85
CA LEU A 71 30.67 29.72 22.31
C LEU A 71 31.05 31.17 22.67
N CYS A 72 32.24 31.38 23.24
CA CYS A 72 32.72 32.73 23.59
C CYS A 72 33.36 33.49 22.41
N GLY A 73 33.64 32.82 21.29
CA GLY A 73 34.28 33.40 20.12
C GLY A 73 35.79 33.63 20.23
N LYS A 74 36.47 33.15 21.29
CA LYS A 74 37.95 33.22 21.42
C LYS A 74 38.65 32.45 20.29
N TYR A 75 38.25 31.20 20.09
CA TYR A 75 38.74 30.34 19.01
C TYR A 75 37.72 30.31 17.87
N LYS A 76 38.18 30.72 16.69
CA LYS A 76 37.44 30.72 15.42
C LYS A 76 38.34 30.20 14.30
N ARG A 77 37.74 29.65 13.25
CA ARG A 77 38.39 29.11 12.02
C ARG A 77 38.90 27.67 12.19
N LEU A 78 39.05 26.98 11.05
CA LEU A 78 39.44 25.57 10.97
C LEU A 78 40.76 25.23 11.69
N LYS A 79 41.71 26.18 11.79
CA LYS A 79 43.03 25.96 12.40
C LYS A 79 42.99 25.48 13.86
N HIS A 80 41.89 25.73 14.57
CA HIS A 80 41.73 25.35 15.97
C HIS A 80 40.83 24.10 16.14
N ARG A 81 40.62 23.31 15.08
CA ARG A 81 39.83 22.08 15.14
C ARG A 81 40.36 21.15 16.24
N GLY A 82 39.45 20.65 17.08
CA GLY A 82 39.76 19.76 18.20
C GLY A 82 40.32 20.45 19.45
N VAL A 83 40.55 21.77 19.42
CA VAL A 83 40.99 22.51 20.60
C VAL A 83 39.79 22.79 21.52
N ILE A 84 39.93 22.48 22.81
CA ILE A 84 38.94 22.81 23.84
C ILE A 84 39.21 24.22 24.37
N CYS A 85 38.20 25.08 24.33
CA CYS A 85 38.36 26.46 24.76
C CYS A 85 38.48 26.59 26.29
N GLU A 86 39.55 27.19 26.80
CA GLU A 86 39.76 27.44 28.25
C GLU A 86 38.65 28.27 28.90
N LYS A 87 38.04 29.23 28.17
CA LYS A 87 37.04 30.15 28.74
C LYS A 87 35.66 29.49 28.89
N CYS A 88 35.21 28.76 27.88
CA CYS A 88 33.86 28.20 27.84
C CYS A 88 33.79 26.67 27.88
N GLY A 89 34.94 25.97 27.83
CA GLY A 89 35.02 24.51 27.81
C GLY A 89 34.48 23.85 26.55
N VAL A 90 34.19 24.63 25.50
CA VAL A 90 33.60 24.12 24.25
C VAL A 90 34.70 23.70 23.30
N GLU A 91 34.58 22.48 22.79
CA GLU A 91 35.43 21.94 21.73
C GLU A 91 35.08 22.56 20.37
N VAL A 92 36.10 22.95 19.62
CA VAL A 92 35.95 23.50 18.27
C VAL A 92 35.78 22.35 17.27
N ALA A 93 34.52 22.03 16.97
CA ALA A 93 34.10 20.99 16.03
C ALA A 93 33.01 21.51 15.06
N LEU A 94 32.51 20.63 14.19
CA LEU A 94 31.31 20.92 13.39
C LEU A 94 30.08 20.98 14.31
N SER A 95 29.13 21.84 14.00
CA SER A 95 27.86 21.94 14.74
C SER A 95 27.04 20.65 14.68
N LYS A 96 27.19 19.85 13.61
CA LYS A 96 26.53 18.56 13.41
C LYS A 96 26.69 17.61 14.61
N VAL A 97 27.80 17.66 15.33
CA VAL A 97 28.02 16.80 16.52
C VAL A 97 26.98 17.03 17.62
N ARG A 98 26.29 18.18 17.64
CA ARG A 98 25.18 18.47 18.56
C ARG A 98 23.95 17.60 18.34
N ARG A 99 23.86 16.95 17.19
CA ARG A 99 22.82 15.97 16.89
C ARG A 99 23.16 14.56 17.39
N ASP A 100 24.45 14.28 17.60
CA ASP A 100 24.95 12.93 17.89
C ASP A 100 25.35 12.77 19.37
N ARG A 101 25.88 13.82 20.01
CA ARG A 101 26.35 13.76 21.42
C ARG A 101 25.18 13.69 22.42
N MET A 102 25.23 12.70 23.31
CA MET A 102 24.24 12.55 24.39
C MET A 102 24.71 13.16 25.71
N GLY A 103 23.75 13.53 26.56
CA GLY A 103 23.98 13.92 27.96
C GLY A 103 23.44 12.84 28.91
N HIS A 104 23.66 13.00 30.21
CA HIS A 104 22.97 12.19 31.23
C HIS A 104 22.55 13.04 32.43
N ILE A 105 21.65 12.49 33.24
CA ILE A 105 21.22 13.02 34.53
C ILE A 105 21.43 11.93 35.57
N GLU A 106 22.19 12.24 36.62
CA GLU A 106 22.35 11.34 37.77
C GLU A 106 21.13 11.48 38.70
N LEU A 107 20.34 10.42 38.83
CA LEU A 107 19.13 10.43 39.65
C LEU A 107 19.50 10.33 41.13
N ALA A 108 18.81 11.09 41.98
CA ALA A 108 19.05 11.11 43.43
C ALA A 108 18.50 9.86 44.14
N SER A 109 17.51 9.21 43.53
CA SER A 109 16.93 7.95 43.96
C SER A 109 16.76 7.09 42.70
N PRO A 110 16.96 5.76 42.79
CA PRO A 110 16.62 4.84 41.72
C PRO A 110 15.17 5.01 41.27
N VAL A 111 14.91 4.84 39.98
CA VAL A 111 13.58 4.99 39.37
C VAL A 111 13.29 3.76 38.52
N ALA A 112 12.15 3.10 38.77
CA ALA A 112 11.74 1.93 37.99
C ALA A 112 11.39 2.33 36.55
N HIS A 113 11.89 1.60 35.55
CA HIS A 113 11.58 1.93 34.16
C HIS A 113 10.15 1.48 33.80
N ILE A 114 9.31 2.44 33.40
CA ILE A 114 7.86 2.22 33.17
C ILE A 114 7.54 1.10 32.19
N TRP A 115 8.34 0.89 31.14
CA TRP A 115 8.08 -0.18 30.17
C TRP A 115 8.18 -1.58 30.79
N PHE A 116 9.18 -1.85 31.64
CA PHE A 116 9.33 -3.19 32.24
C PHE A 116 8.34 -3.43 33.38
N LEU A 117 7.88 -2.34 34.02
CA LEU A 117 6.85 -2.38 35.06
C LEU A 117 5.44 -2.58 34.48
N LYS A 118 5.01 -1.72 33.55
CA LYS A 118 3.61 -1.62 33.06
C LYS A 118 3.39 -2.25 31.69
N SER A 119 4.38 -2.90 31.07
CA SER A 119 4.11 -3.76 29.92
C SER A 119 3.24 -4.94 30.36
N LEU A 120 2.37 -5.42 29.49
CA LEU A 120 1.56 -6.62 29.73
C LEU A 120 2.17 -7.75 28.88
N PRO A 121 2.72 -8.82 29.48
CA PRO A 121 2.91 -9.04 30.92
C PRO A 121 4.05 -8.19 31.52
N SER A 122 3.97 -7.90 32.82
CA SER A 122 5.01 -7.15 33.55
C SER A 122 6.26 -8.01 33.69
N ARG A 123 7.41 -7.49 33.25
CA ARG A 123 8.66 -8.24 33.31
C ARG A 123 9.20 -8.29 34.73
N ILE A 124 9.08 -7.18 35.45
CA ILE A 124 9.46 -7.09 36.88
C ILE A 124 8.58 -8.00 37.74
N GLY A 125 7.26 -7.99 37.52
CA GLY A 125 6.33 -8.87 38.24
C GLY A 125 6.58 -10.35 37.99
N LEU A 126 6.80 -10.73 36.72
CA LEU A 126 7.10 -12.12 36.39
C LEU A 126 8.45 -12.59 36.95
N LEU A 127 9.46 -11.71 36.99
CA LEU A 127 10.79 -12.02 37.52
C LEU A 127 10.74 -12.29 39.03
N LEU A 128 10.15 -11.36 39.80
CA LEU A 128 10.08 -11.43 41.27
C LEU A 128 8.95 -12.33 41.79
N ASP A 129 8.16 -12.93 40.91
CA ASP A 129 6.94 -13.69 41.21
C ASP A 129 5.86 -12.92 42.00
N MET A 130 5.90 -11.59 41.98
CA MET A 130 4.94 -10.73 42.67
C MET A 130 3.85 -10.21 41.72
N THR A 131 2.69 -9.88 42.28
CA THR A 131 1.65 -9.23 41.47
C THR A 131 2.05 -7.80 41.13
N LEU A 132 1.57 -7.29 39.99
CA LEU A 132 1.84 -5.90 39.58
C LEU A 132 1.33 -4.89 40.62
N ARG A 133 0.20 -5.18 41.28
CA ARG A 133 -0.37 -4.31 42.31
C ARG A 133 0.57 -4.21 43.53
N ASP A 134 1.14 -5.33 43.96
CA ASP A 134 2.05 -5.35 45.11
C ASP A 134 3.32 -4.56 44.83
N ILE A 135 3.89 -4.71 43.63
CA ILE A 135 5.05 -3.92 43.19
C ILE A 135 4.72 -2.42 43.14
N GLU A 136 3.52 -2.04 42.70
CA GLU A 136 3.09 -0.63 42.72
C GLU A 136 2.94 -0.09 44.14
N ARG A 137 2.40 -0.89 45.07
CA ARG A 137 2.32 -0.51 46.49
C ARG A 137 3.70 -0.27 47.09
N ILE A 138 4.69 -1.12 46.77
CA ILE A 138 6.09 -0.91 47.16
C ILE A 138 6.63 0.38 46.54
N LEU A 139 6.50 0.55 45.22
CA LEU A 139 7.07 1.68 44.47
C LEU A 139 6.51 3.05 44.90
N TYR A 140 5.24 3.10 45.30
CA TYR A 140 4.57 4.34 45.74
C TYR A 140 4.58 4.56 47.25
N PHE A 141 5.42 3.81 47.98
CA PHE A 141 5.64 3.96 49.41
C PHE A 141 4.38 3.71 50.25
N GLU A 142 3.52 2.77 49.83
CA GLU A 142 2.33 2.36 50.59
C GLU A 142 2.60 1.16 51.51
N SER A 143 3.63 0.36 51.23
CA SER A 143 3.95 -0.84 52.01
C SER A 143 5.45 -1.15 51.89
N PHE A 144 5.99 -1.80 52.92
CA PHE A 144 7.36 -2.30 52.96
C PHE A 144 7.43 -3.71 52.38
N VAL A 145 8.59 -4.09 51.86
CA VAL A 145 8.90 -5.45 51.44
C VAL A 145 10.18 -5.92 52.12
N VAL A 146 10.14 -7.14 52.65
CA VAL A 146 11.31 -7.78 53.30
C VAL A 146 12.34 -8.12 52.23
N THR A 147 13.50 -7.46 52.29
CA THR A 147 14.64 -7.70 51.39
C THR A 147 15.55 -8.79 51.92
N ASP A 148 15.81 -8.79 53.23
CA ASP A 148 16.58 -9.82 53.92
C ASP A 148 15.80 -10.27 55.16
N PRO A 149 15.33 -11.53 55.20
CA PRO A 149 14.57 -12.06 56.34
C PRO A 149 15.45 -12.38 57.55
N GLY A 150 16.78 -12.50 57.39
CA GLY A 150 17.69 -12.89 58.47
C GLY A 150 17.26 -14.15 59.22
N MET A 151 17.34 -14.15 60.55
CA MET A 151 16.95 -15.26 61.43
C MET A 151 15.55 -15.04 62.06
N THR A 152 14.65 -14.39 61.32
CA THR A 152 13.29 -14.07 61.80
C THR A 152 12.23 -15.00 61.22
N ASN A 153 10.97 -14.82 61.63
CA ASN A 153 9.82 -15.56 61.09
C ASN A 153 9.30 -15.00 59.75
N LEU A 154 9.97 -14.00 59.16
CA LEU A 154 9.53 -13.31 57.94
C LEU A 154 10.04 -14.00 56.68
N GLU A 155 9.28 -13.95 55.59
CA GLU A 155 9.70 -14.48 54.29
C GLU A 155 10.26 -13.38 53.37
N LYS A 156 11.25 -13.73 52.53
CA LYS A 156 11.78 -12.81 51.52
C LYS A 156 10.69 -12.48 50.49
N GLY A 157 10.46 -11.19 50.25
CA GLY A 157 9.37 -10.72 49.39
C GLY A 157 8.01 -10.62 50.09
N GLN A 158 7.93 -10.89 51.40
CA GLN A 158 6.74 -10.64 52.21
C GLN A 158 6.47 -9.14 52.32
N MET A 159 5.20 -8.77 52.18
CA MET A 159 4.72 -7.40 52.27
C MET A 159 4.29 -7.09 53.70
N LEU A 160 4.77 -5.96 54.23
CA LEU A 160 4.38 -5.45 55.54
C LEU A 160 3.70 -4.09 55.37
N ASN A 161 2.57 -3.87 56.06
CA ASN A 161 2.02 -2.53 56.21
C ASN A 161 2.85 -1.73 57.25
N ASP A 162 2.56 -0.44 57.43
CA ASP A 162 3.32 0.38 58.37
C ASP A 162 3.25 -0.15 59.81
N GLU A 163 2.07 -0.58 60.28
CA GLU A 163 1.86 -1.13 61.63
C GLU A 163 2.67 -2.42 61.85
N GLN A 164 2.55 -3.40 60.95
CA GLN A 164 3.27 -4.68 60.98
C GLN A 164 4.78 -4.48 60.87
N TYR A 165 5.23 -3.48 60.11
CA TYR A 165 6.65 -3.14 60.05
C TYR A 165 7.15 -2.65 61.41
N PHE A 166 6.40 -1.78 62.11
CA PHE A 166 6.77 -1.34 63.45
C PHE A 166 6.69 -2.47 64.48
N GLU A 167 5.65 -3.31 64.44
CA GLU A 167 5.55 -4.49 65.31
C GLU A 167 6.72 -5.46 65.10
N ALA A 168 7.05 -5.77 63.83
CA ALA A 168 8.20 -6.62 63.52
C ALA A 168 9.52 -5.98 63.94
N MET A 169 9.65 -4.65 63.83
CA MET A 169 10.85 -3.93 64.25
C MET A 169 10.98 -3.85 65.79
N GLU A 170 9.87 -3.83 66.53
CA GLU A 170 9.87 -3.99 68.00
C GLU A 170 10.23 -5.41 68.43
N GLU A 171 9.76 -6.43 67.70
CA GLU A 171 9.98 -7.83 68.03
C GLU A 171 11.41 -8.31 67.68
N PHE A 172 11.91 -7.96 66.49
CA PHE A 172 13.16 -8.50 65.93
C PHE A 172 14.29 -7.46 65.82
N SER A 173 14.07 -6.22 66.23
CA SER A 173 15.04 -5.10 66.19
C SER A 173 15.78 -4.99 64.85
N ASP A 174 17.04 -5.44 64.79
CA ASP A 174 17.94 -5.31 63.62
C ASP A 174 18.17 -6.64 62.87
N GLU A 175 17.42 -7.70 63.18
CA GLU A 175 17.66 -9.04 62.59
C GLU A 175 17.10 -9.21 61.17
N PHE A 176 16.31 -8.27 60.66
CA PHE A 176 15.77 -8.29 59.29
C PHE A 176 15.83 -6.89 58.63
N ASP A 177 15.87 -6.85 57.29
CA ASP A 177 15.87 -5.61 56.52
C ASP A 177 14.64 -5.56 55.61
N ALA A 178 13.76 -4.59 55.82
CA ALA A 178 12.63 -4.32 54.95
C ALA A 178 12.65 -2.87 54.43
N LYS A 179 12.50 -2.73 53.11
CA LYS A 179 12.61 -1.46 52.38
C LYS A 179 11.32 -1.15 51.63
N MET A 180 11.20 0.11 51.22
CA MET A 180 10.12 0.58 50.34
C MET A 180 10.66 1.38 49.15
N GLY A 181 9.82 1.56 48.13
CA GLY A 181 10.18 2.31 46.92
C GLY A 181 10.99 1.51 45.91
N ALA A 182 11.53 2.22 44.92
CA ALA A 182 12.33 1.61 43.84
C ALA A 182 13.65 0.99 44.32
N GLU A 183 14.20 1.47 45.44
CA GLU A 183 15.40 0.91 46.08
C GLU A 183 15.14 -0.52 46.58
N ALA A 184 13.95 -0.79 47.14
CA ALA A 184 13.56 -2.12 47.59
C ALA A 184 13.46 -3.11 46.42
N ILE A 185 12.82 -2.70 45.33
CA ILE A 185 12.71 -3.51 44.11
C ILE A 185 14.09 -3.79 43.50
N GLN A 186 14.97 -2.78 43.48
CA GLN A 186 16.33 -2.94 42.99
C GLN A 186 17.15 -3.89 43.87
N ALA A 187 17.00 -3.82 45.19
CA ALA A 187 17.65 -4.73 46.13
C ALA A 187 17.20 -6.18 45.92
N LEU A 188 15.88 -6.43 45.82
CA LEU A 188 15.34 -7.76 45.52
C LEU A 188 15.87 -8.34 44.21
N MET A 189 16.04 -7.50 43.18
CA MET A 189 16.61 -7.91 41.90
C MET A 189 18.11 -8.20 41.96
N LYS A 190 18.85 -7.46 42.78
CA LYS A 190 20.30 -7.60 42.90
C LYS A 190 20.69 -8.89 43.63
N ASP A 191 19.88 -9.30 44.59
CA ASP A 191 20.07 -10.55 45.34
C ASP A 191 19.58 -11.79 44.57
N LEU A 192 18.86 -11.61 43.46
CA LEU A 192 18.31 -12.72 42.69
C LEU A 192 19.39 -13.39 41.85
N GLU A 193 19.81 -14.60 42.26
CA GLU A 193 20.69 -15.45 41.46
C GLU A 193 19.88 -16.18 40.37
N VAL A 194 20.01 -15.69 39.12
CA VAL A 194 19.24 -16.18 37.98
C VAL A 194 19.48 -17.68 37.72
N ASP A 195 20.73 -18.13 37.74
CA ASP A 195 21.09 -19.51 37.43
C ASP A 195 20.56 -20.51 38.50
N ALA A 196 20.62 -20.13 39.77
CA ALA A 196 20.08 -20.93 40.87
C ALA A 196 18.55 -21.05 40.77
N GLU A 197 17.86 -19.97 40.42
CA GLU A 197 16.41 -19.96 40.25
C GLU A 197 15.95 -20.77 39.04
N VAL A 198 16.72 -20.75 37.93
CA VAL A 198 16.48 -21.60 36.76
C VAL A 198 16.58 -23.08 37.13
N ALA A 199 17.61 -23.48 37.89
CA ALA A 199 17.77 -24.85 38.36
C ALA A 199 16.58 -25.29 39.22
N ARG A 200 16.18 -24.44 40.19
CA ARG A 200 15.01 -24.69 41.05
C ARG A 200 13.72 -24.90 40.25
N LEU A 201 13.45 -24.01 39.28
CA LEU A 201 12.23 -24.10 38.46
C LEU A 201 12.21 -25.34 37.55
N ARG A 202 13.38 -25.82 37.08
CA ARG A 202 13.47 -27.06 36.29
C ARG A 202 13.16 -28.30 37.12
N GLU A 203 13.44 -28.28 38.41
CA GLU A 203 13.06 -29.36 39.34
C GLU A 203 11.57 -29.28 39.73
N GLU A 204 11.03 -28.07 39.92
CA GLU A 204 9.64 -27.86 40.34
C GLU A 204 8.61 -28.19 39.24
N ILE A 205 8.93 -27.90 37.97
CA ILE A 205 7.99 -28.10 36.84
C ILE A 205 7.54 -29.57 36.70
N PRO A 206 8.42 -30.58 36.67
CA PRO A 206 8.00 -31.99 36.59
C PRO A 206 7.17 -32.47 37.77
N THR A 207 7.37 -31.89 38.96
CA THR A 207 6.66 -32.29 40.19
C THR A 207 5.27 -31.65 40.32
N THR A 208 4.98 -30.61 39.54
CA THR A 208 3.74 -29.84 39.65
C THR A 208 2.65 -30.38 38.73
N ASN A 209 1.57 -30.93 39.30
CA ASN A 209 0.44 -31.48 38.53
C ASN A 209 -0.62 -30.44 38.11
N SER A 210 -0.52 -29.20 38.56
CA SER A 210 -1.52 -28.15 38.28
C SER A 210 -1.21 -27.38 36.99
N GLU A 211 -2.11 -27.45 35.99
CA GLU A 211 -1.94 -26.82 34.68
C GLU A 211 -1.71 -25.29 34.76
N THR A 212 -2.41 -24.59 35.66
CA THR A 212 -2.29 -23.14 35.83
C THR A 212 -0.93 -22.76 36.42
N LYS A 213 -0.45 -23.51 37.43
CA LYS A 213 0.88 -23.31 38.01
C LYS A 213 1.98 -23.64 37.00
N LEU A 214 1.85 -24.75 36.28
CA LEU A 214 2.78 -25.13 35.20
C LEU A 214 2.93 -24.04 34.15
N LYS A 215 1.82 -23.43 33.69
CA LYS A 215 1.84 -22.34 32.72
C LYS A 215 2.51 -21.07 33.26
N LYS A 216 2.37 -20.78 34.56
CA LYS A 216 3.04 -19.65 35.23
C LYS A 216 4.55 -19.91 35.35
N LEU A 217 4.94 -21.05 35.89
CA LEU A 217 6.34 -21.47 36.06
C LEU A 217 7.06 -21.56 34.72
N SER A 218 6.45 -22.14 33.69
CA SER A 218 7.02 -22.24 32.34
C SER A 218 7.32 -20.86 31.72
N LYS A 219 6.41 -19.88 31.91
CA LYS A 219 6.64 -18.50 31.43
C LYS A 219 7.78 -17.81 32.20
N ARG A 220 7.88 -18.07 33.51
CA ARG A 220 8.92 -17.52 34.38
C ARG A 220 10.29 -18.12 34.06
N LEU A 221 10.38 -19.44 33.91
CA LEU A 221 11.57 -20.15 33.48
C LEU A 221 12.08 -19.61 32.14
N LYS A 222 11.20 -19.50 31.13
CA LYS A 222 11.56 -18.93 29.82
C LYS A 222 12.13 -17.50 29.92
N LEU A 223 11.63 -16.69 30.86
CA LEU A 223 12.16 -15.34 31.07
C LEU A 223 13.56 -15.37 31.70
N LEU A 224 13.76 -16.22 32.71
CA LEU A 224 15.03 -16.32 33.44
C LEU A 224 16.13 -16.93 32.56
N GLU A 225 15.82 -17.96 31.76
CA GLU A 225 16.75 -18.51 30.76
C GLU A 225 17.17 -17.44 29.74
N ALA A 226 16.22 -16.65 29.24
CA ALA A 226 16.53 -15.54 28.34
C ALA A 226 17.41 -14.46 29.02
N PHE A 227 17.26 -14.22 30.33
CA PHE A 227 18.15 -13.31 31.07
C PHE A 227 19.57 -13.89 31.18
N ALA A 228 19.70 -15.16 31.56
CA ALA A 228 20.98 -15.86 31.67
C ALA A 228 21.75 -15.85 30.34
N GLU A 229 21.09 -16.19 29.22
CA GLU A 229 21.70 -16.18 27.89
C GLU A 229 22.07 -14.76 27.41
N SER A 230 21.24 -13.75 27.75
CA SER A 230 21.45 -12.38 27.27
C SER A 230 22.64 -11.66 27.91
N GLY A 231 23.08 -12.12 29.10
CA GLY A 231 24.09 -11.46 29.93
C GLY A 231 23.62 -10.13 30.56
N ASN A 232 22.33 -9.80 30.45
CA ASN A 232 21.77 -8.62 31.10
C ASN A 232 21.53 -8.90 32.57
N LYS A 233 21.81 -7.90 33.42
CA LYS A 233 21.49 -8.02 34.85
C LYS A 233 20.08 -7.52 35.15
N PRO A 234 19.28 -8.21 36.00
CA PRO A 234 17.90 -7.82 36.27
C PRO A 234 17.74 -6.40 36.83
N GLU A 235 18.68 -5.95 37.67
CA GLU A 235 18.65 -4.65 38.31
C GLU A 235 18.74 -3.46 37.34
N TRP A 236 19.19 -3.68 36.09
CA TRP A 236 19.23 -2.64 35.05
C TRP A 236 17.84 -2.18 34.60
N MET A 237 16.77 -2.90 34.96
CA MET A 237 15.39 -2.45 34.76
C MET A 237 15.02 -1.27 35.69
N VAL A 238 15.81 -1.03 36.76
CA VAL A 238 15.71 0.14 37.63
C VAL A 238 16.87 1.09 37.29
N MET A 239 16.52 2.31 36.85
CA MET A 239 17.49 3.28 36.37
C MET A 239 18.07 4.09 37.52
N ASN A 240 19.39 4.14 37.59
CA ASN A 240 20.14 5.09 38.42
C ASN A 240 20.56 6.34 37.63
N VAL A 241 20.73 6.18 36.31
CA VAL A 241 21.18 7.22 35.39
C VAL A 241 20.22 7.31 34.23
N LEU A 242 19.80 8.53 33.89
CA LEU A 242 18.89 8.78 32.78
C LEU A 242 19.61 9.50 31.63
N PRO A 243 19.66 8.94 30.41
CA PRO A 243 20.24 9.63 29.27
C PRO A 243 19.37 10.81 28.80
N VAL A 244 20.03 11.85 28.31
CA VAL A 244 19.41 13.05 27.74
C VAL A 244 19.64 13.07 26.23
N LEU A 245 18.53 13.18 25.50
CA LEU A 245 18.55 13.25 24.03
C LEU A 245 19.33 14.48 23.55
N PRO A 246 20.09 14.39 22.44
CA PRO A 246 20.78 15.51 21.83
C PRO A 246 19.84 16.69 21.52
N PRO A 247 20.27 17.96 21.70
CA PRO A 247 19.42 19.14 21.58
C PRO A 247 18.82 19.34 20.19
N ASP A 248 19.52 18.96 19.11
CA ASP A 248 19.01 19.14 17.74
C ASP A 248 17.85 18.19 17.40
N LEU A 249 17.69 17.10 18.17
CA LEU A 249 16.53 16.21 18.09
C LEU A 249 15.32 16.73 18.90
N ARG A 250 15.54 17.73 19.76
CA ARG A 250 14.53 18.43 20.57
C ARG A 250 14.71 19.96 20.48
N PRO A 251 14.66 20.53 19.27
CA PRO A 251 15.18 21.87 19.03
C PRO A 251 14.31 22.95 19.69
N LEU A 252 14.93 24.11 19.89
CA LEU A 252 14.30 25.35 20.30
C LEU A 252 14.61 26.37 19.20
N VAL A 253 13.65 26.59 18.30
CA VAL A 253 13.85 27.39 17.08
C VAL A 253 13.13 28.72 17.23
N PRO A 254 13.80 29.85 16.98
CA PRO A 254 13.14 31.14 16.91
C PRO A 254 12.22 31.19 15.68
N LEU A 255 10.99 31.63 15.88
CA LEU A 255 10.03 31.95 14.81
C LEU A 255 10.00 33.46 14.56
N ASP A 256 9.44 33.85 13.42
CA ASP A 256 9.19 35.25 13.10
C ASP A 256 8.31 35.90 14.20
N GLY A 257 8.70 37.10 14.64
CA GLY A 257 8.04 37.81 15.75
C GLY A 257 8.57 37.51 17.15
N GLY A 258 9.78 36.94 17.27
CA GLY A 258 10.47 36.77 18.56
C GLY A 258 9.91 35.66 19.45
N ARG A 259 9.01 34.83 18.91
CA ARG A 259 8.47 33.63 19.58
C ARG A 259 9.43 32.46 19.40
N PHE A 260 9.33 31.46 20.28
CA PHE A 260 10.11 30.23 20.18
C PHE A 260 9.19 29.03 20.04
N ALA A 261 9.50 28.15 19.09
CA ALA A 261 8.93 26.83 19.02
C ALA A 261 9.81 25.86 19.83
N THR A 262 9.21 25.19 20.82
CA THR A 262 9.90 24.23 21.69
C THR A 262 9.33 22.83 21.50
N SER A 263 10.19 21.82 21.47
CA SER A 263 9.75 20.43 21.60
C SER A 263 9.20 20.14 23.00
N ASP A 264 8.08 19.40 23.07
CA ASP A 264 7.44 18.93 24.31
C ASP A 264 8.40 18.19 25.25
N LEU A 265 9.40 17.49 24.70
CA LEU A 265 10.42 16.79 25.48
C LEU A 265 11.20 17.72 26.40
N ASN A 266 11.43 18.97 26.00
CA ASN A 266 12.18 19.91 26.83
C ASN A 266 11.43 20.21 28.12
N ASP A 267 10.09 20.29 28.10
CA ASP A 267 9.30 20.51 29.31
C ASP A 267 9.29 19.29 30.23
N LEU A 268 9.27 18.08 29.66
CA LEU A 268 9.38 16.83 30.41
C LEU A 268 10.77 16.69 31.06
N TYR A 269 11.86 16.94 30.31
CA TYR A 269 13.22 16.94 30.85
C TYR A 269 13.40 18.00 31.95
N ARG A 270 12.89 19.22 31.74
CA ARG A 270 12.93 20.28 32.77
C ARG A 270 12.26 19.85 34.05
N ARG A 271 11.11 19.16 33.96
CA ARG A 271 10.39 18.64 35.11
C ARG A 271 11.21 17.60 35.86
N VAL A 272 11.80 16.64 35.16
CA VAL A 272 12.68 15.62 35.78
C VAL A 272 13.85 16.27 36.50
N ILE A 273 14.56 17.20 35.84
CA ILE A 273 15.73 17.88 36.45
C ILE A 273 15.32 18.69 37.69
N ASN A 274 14.20 19.42 37.62
CA ASN A 274 13.71 20.21 38.76
C ASN A 274 13.36 19.32 39.97
N ARG A 275 12.66 18.20 39.74
CA ARG A 275 12.30 17.25 40.79
C ARG A 275 13.52 16.56 41.37
N ASN A 276 14.44 16.14 40.51
CA ASN A 276 15.69 15.50 40.93
C ASN A 276 16.56 16.44 41.78
N ASN A 277 16.74 17.69 41.35
CA ASN A 277 17.51 18.68 42.10
C ASN A 277 16.85 19.06 43.43
N ARG A 278 15.51 19.12 43.46
CA ARG A 278 14.76 19.34 44.69
C ARG A 278 14.95 18.18 45.66
N LEU A 279 14.90 16.94 45.17
CA LEU A 279 15.14 15.75 45.98
C LEU A 279 16.58 15.73 46.55
N LYS A 280 17.61 16.03 45.75
CA LYS A 280 19.00 16.14 46.25
C LYS A 280 19.10 17.14 47.40
N ARG A 281 18.52 18.34 47.25
CA ARG A 281 18.50 19.36 48.31
C ARG A 281 17.76 18.91 49.57
N LEU A 282 16.66 18.16 49.43
CA LEU A 282 15.91 17.66 50.57
C LEU A 282 16.69 16.60 51.35
N LEU A 283 17.44 15.73 50.65
CA LEU A 283 18.35 14.77 51.27
C LEU A 283 19.51 15.47 51.97
N ASP A 284 20.14 16.48 51.33
CA ASP A 284 21.23 17.26 51.94
C ASP A 284 20.79 18.01 53.21
N LEU A 285 19.52 18.41 53.27
CA LEU A 285 18.93 19.10 54.42
C LEU A 285 18.36 18.14 55.48
N ASN A 286 18.47 16.82 55.30
CA ASN A 286 17.86 15.79 56.16
C ASN A 286 16.37 16.07 56.44
N ALA A 287 15.61 16.39 55.38
CA ALA A 287 14.18 16.68 55.52
C ALA A 287 13.39 15.45 55.98
N PRO A 288 12.23 15.63 56.65
CA PRO A 288 11.38 14.52 57.10
C PRO A 288 10.97 13.56 55.98
N ASP A 289 10.88 12.27 56.31
CA ASP A 289 10.64 11.18 55.35
C ASP A 289 9.36 11.34 54.52
N ILE A 290 8.29 11.91 55.08
CA ILE A 290 7.03 12.13 54.34
C ILE A 290 7.27 13.02 53.12
N ILE A 291 8.10 14.06 53.27
CA ILE A 291 8.42 15.00 52.19
C ILE A 291 9.34 14.31 51.16
N VAL A 292 10.33 13.54 51.64
CA VAL A 292 11.26 12.81 50.78
C VAL A 292 10.53 11.73 49.96
N ARG A 293 9.65 10.94 50.57
CA ARG A 293 8.81 9.92 49.91
C ARG A 293 7.93 10.55 48.83
N ASN A 294 7.28 11.68 49.13
CA ASN A 294 6.47 12.39 48.15
C ASN A 294 7.31 12.91 46.97
N GLU A 295 8.51 13.44 47.21
CA GLU A 295 9.38 13.91 46.13
C GLU A 295 9.98 12.76 45.31
N LYS A 296 10.33 11.62 45.94
CA LYS A 296 10.70 10.37 45.23
C LYS A 296 9.56 9.89 44.32
N ARG A 297 8.31 9.90 44.80
CA ARG A 297 7.12 9.59 43.98
C ARG A 297 6.93 10.56 42.81
N MET A 298 7.07 11.86 43.05
CA MET A 298 6.98 12.88 42.00
C MET A 298 8.09 12.75 40.94
N LEU A 299 9.29 12.33 41.35
CA LEU A 299 10.39 12.05 40.43
C LEU A 299 10.07 10.82 39.55
N GLN A 300 9.57 9.73 40.15
CA GLN A 300 9.08 8.56 39.41
C GLN A 300 8.02 8.96 38.37
N GLU A 301 7.03 9.77 38.75
CA GLU A 301 6.00 10.30 37.83
C GLU A 301 6.58 11.13 36.69
N ALA A 302 7.57 11.96 36.97
CA ALA A 302 8.19 12.80 35.96
C ALA A 302 8.97 11.98 34.92
N VAL A 303 9.68 10.93 35.36
CA VAL A 303 10.42 10.02 34.48
C VAL A 303 9.45 9.12 33.70
N ASP A 304 8.40 8.61 34.35
CA ASP A 304 7.31 7.87 33.72
C ASP A 304 6.72 8.67 32.54
N ALA A 305 6.41 9.94 32.77
CA ALA A 305 5.84 10.84 31.76
C ALA A 305 6.81 11.20 30.64
N LEU A 306 8.11 11.27 30.92
CA LEU A 306 9.14 11.48 29.90
C LEU A 306 9.23 10.28 28.95
N LEU A 307 9.22 9.06 29.50
CA LEU A 307 9.35 7.82 28.74
C LEU A 307 8.06 7.45 27.99
N ASP A 308 6.92 7.39 28.68
CA ASP A 308 5.61 7.05 28.10
C ASP A 308 4.47 7.75 28.85
N ASN A 309 4.07 8.93 28.36
CA ASN A 309 3.04 9.76 28.97
C ASN A 309 1.65 9.13 28.79
N GLY A 310 1.02 8.68 29.89
CA GLY A 310 -0.36 8.17 29.89
C GLY A 310 -0.52 6.69 30.28
N ARG A 311 0.56 5.92 30.48
CA ARG A 311 0.47 4.51 30.93
C ARG A 311 0.01 4.33 32.38
N ARG A 312 0.29 5.30 33.25
CA ARG A 312 0.02 5.23 34.69
C ARG A 312 -1.28 5.92 35.11
N GLY A 313 -1.73 6.92 34.34
CA GLY A 313 -2.86 7.77 34.69
C GLY A 313 -3.10 8.89 33.69
N ARG A 314 -3.71 10.00 34.13
CA ARG A 314 -3.99 11.15 33.27
C ARG A 314 -2.69 11.73 32.71
N ALA A 315 -2.60 11.77 31.37
CA ALA A 315 -1.44 12.34 30.70
C ALA A 315 -1.22 13.80 31.11
N ILE A 316 0.04 14.15 31.35
CA ILE A 316 0.42 15.53 31.65
C ILE A 316 0.20 16.38 30.41
N THR A 317 -0.50 17.49 30.59
CA THR A 317 -0.82 18.45 29.53
C THR A 317 0.06 19.70 29.63
N GLY A 318 0.34 20.29 28.47
CA GLY A 318 0.99 21.60 28.38
C GLY A 318 -0.01 22.75 28.57
N SER A 319 0.45 24.00 28.39
CA SER A 319 -0.40 25.21 28.41
C SER A 319 -1.60 25.13 27.47
N ASN A 320 -1.45 24.42 26.35
CA ASN A 320 -2.47 24.26 25.33
C ASN A 320 -3.49 23.15 25.66
N LYS A 321 -3.49 22.60 26.88
CA LYS A 321 -4.30 21.46 27.34
C LYS A 321 -4.15 20.15 26.55
N ARG A 322 -3.30 20.12 25.53
CA ARG A 322 -2.88 18.92 24.80
C ARG A 322 -1.91 18.10 25.66
N PRO A 323 -1.99 16.76 25.66
CA PRO A 323 -0.96 15.92 26.28
C PRO A 323 0.39 16.12 25.59
N LEU A 324 1.44 16.27 26.39
CA LEU A 324 2.81 16.39 25.90
C LEU A 324 3.26 15.08 25.26
N LYS A 325 3.94 15.14 24.10
CA LYS A 325 4.50 13.96 23.45
C LYS A 325 5.71 13.43 24.22
N SER A 326 5.65 12.15 24.60
CA SER A 326 6.75 11.43 25.25
C SER A 326 7.73 10.82 24.24
N LEU A 327 8.84 10.23 24.72
CA LEU A 327 9.80 9.51 23.87
C LEU A 327 9.14 8.33 23.14
N ALA A 328 8.28 7.57 23.81
CA ALA A 328 7.53 6.48 23.18
C ALA A 328 6.61 6.99 22.06
N ASP A 329 5.91 8.11 22.27
CA ASP A 329 4.98 8.70 21.28
C ASP A 329 5.69 9.23 20.03
N MET A 330 6.97 9.61 20.14
CA MET A 330 7.77 9.99 18.98
C MET A 330 8.10 8.82 18.08
N ILE A 331 8.15 7.61 18.64
CA ILE A 331 8.50 6.38 17.93
C ILE A 331 7.24 5.72 17.36
N LYS A 332 6.18 5.60 18.18
CA LYS A 332 4.94 4.87 17.85
C LYS A 332 3.91 5.73 17.12
N GLY A 333 2.95 5.06 16.47
CA GLY A 333 1.80 5.70 15.83
C GLY A 333 2.02 6.16 14.40
N LYS A 334 0.97 6.71 13.77
CA LYS A 334 1.00 7.17 12.36
C LYS A 334 1.96 8.36 12.16
N GLN A 335 2.00 9.27 13.13
CA GLN A 335 2.94 10.42 13.15
C GLN A 335 4.28 10.07 13.81
N GLY A 336 4.48 8.81 14.19
CA GLY A 336 5.73 8.33 14.78
C GLY A 336 6.81 8.14 13.71
N ARG A 337 8.07 8.09 14.14
CA ARG A 337 9.21 8.03 13.24
C ARG A 337 9.20 6.85 12.28
N PHE A 338 8.80 5.66 12.73
CA PHE A 338 8.80 4.45 11.89
C PHE A 338 7.90 4.60 10.66
N ARG A 339 6.67 5.09 10.83
CA ARG A 339 5.71 5.20 9.71
C ARG A 339 5.91 6.50 8.91
N GLN A 340 6.05 7.63 9.59
CA GLN A 340 6.03 8.92 8.91
C GLN A 340 7.37 9.30 8.27
N ASN A 341 8.51 8.93 8.86
CA ASN A 341 9.83 9.45 8.46
C ASN A 341 10.76 8.38 7.88
N LEU A 342 10.69 7.14 8.36
CA LEU A 342 11.53 6.06 7.84
C LEU A 342 10.95 5.51 6.54
N LEU A 343 9.65 5.22 6.51
CA LEU A 343 8.94 4.77 5.31
C LEU A 343 8.46 5.96 4.45
N GLY A 344 7.84 6.96 5.08
CA GLY A 344 7.47 8.20 4.40
C GLY A 344 8.65 9.16 4.27
N LYS A 345 9.26 9.23 3.09
CA LYS A 345 10.31 10.23 2.82
C LYS A 345 9.86 11.18 1.72
N ARG A 346 10.10 12.46 1.95
CA ARG A 346 10.09 13.44 0.86
C ARG A 346 11.39 13.24 0.08
N VAL A 347 11.26 13.17 -1.23
CA VAL A 347 12.37 12.86 -2.14
C VAL A 347 12.59 14.06 -3.05
N ASP A 348 13.84 14.46 -3.22
CA ASP A 348 14.24 15.46 -4.22
C ASP A 348 14.08 14.90 -5.64
N TYR A 349 14.29 15.72 -6.67
CA TYR A 349 14.12 15.31 -8.07
C TYR A 349 12.73 14.71 -8.37
N SER A 350 11.72 15.31 -7.75
CA SER A 350 10.33 14.95 -7.95
C SER A 350 9.47 16.18 -8.26
N GLY A 351 8.42 15.97 -9.04
CA GLY A 351 7.45 17.01 -9.43
C GLY A 351 6.04 16.45 -9.45
N ARG A 352 5.03 17.31 -9.51
CA ARG A 352 3.63 16.91 -9.68
C ARG A 352 2.91 17.90 -10.56
N SER A 353 2.05 17.40 -11.45
CA SER A 353 1.13 18.23 -12.21
C SER A 353 -0.15 17.48 -12.55
N VAL A 354 -1.15 18.22 -13.04
CA VAL A 354 -2.40 17.66 -13.58
C VAL A 354 -2.10 16.86 -14.83
N ILE A 355 -2.77 15.72 -14.99
CA ILE A 355 -2.66 14.88 -16.17
C ILE A 355 -3.71 15.26 -17.22
N VAL A 356 -3.33 15.16 -18.48
CA VAL A 356 -4.19 15.32 -19.65
C VAL A 356 -3.95 14.18 -20.63
N VAL A 357 -4.90 13.96 -21.53
CA VAL A 357 -4.80 12.91 -22.53
C VAL A 357 -3.73 13.25 -23.58
N GLY A 358 -2.85 12.29 -23.90
CA GLY A 358 -1.88 12.38 -24.99
C GLY A 358 -2.10 11.27 -26.02
N PRO A 359 -3.13 11.35 -26.88
CA PRO A 359 -3.52 10.25 -27.76
C PRO A 359 -2.54 9.99 -28.90
N THR A 360 -1.59 10.90 -29.15
CA THR A 360 -0.53 10.75 -30.16
C THR A 360 0.74 10.09 -29.62
N LEU A 361 0.83 9.90 -28.30
CA LEU A 361 1.96 9.24 -27.68
C LEU A 361 1.95 7.74 -28.03
N ARG A 362 3.12 7.11 -27.91
CA ARG A 362 3.25 5.65 -27.91
C ARG A 362 3.16 5.13 -26.48
N LEU A 363 2.88 3.83 -26.31
CA LEU A 363 2.70 3.24 -24.97
C LEU A 363 3.85 3.50 -23.98
N HIS A 364 5.10 3.54 -24.45
CA HIS A 364 6.31 3.78 -23.62
C HIS A 364 6.59 5.27 -23.34
N GLN A 365 5.81 6.19 -23.89
CA GLN A 365 6.09 7.63 -23.82
C GLN A 365 5.12 8.37 -22.91
N CYS A 366 5.61 9.42 -22.27
CA CYS A 366 4.78 10.39 -21.57
C CYS A 366 5.16 11.82 -21.98
N GLY A 367 4.20 12.74 -22.03
CA GLY A 367 4.51 14.15 -22.29
C GLY A 367 4.90 14.86 -21.01
N LEU A 368 6.12 15.40 -20.96
CA LEU A 368 6.66 16.12 -19.82
C LEU A 368 6.79 17.63 -20.13
N PRO A 369 6.13 18.51 -19.35
CA PRO A 369 6.28 19.95 -19.48
C PRO A 369 7.72 20.44 -19.43
N LYS A 370 8.11 21.27 -20.41
CA LYS A 370 9.46 21.85 -20.52
C LYS A 370 9.97 22.47 -19.21
N LYS A 371 9.14 23.26 -18.51
CA LYS A 371 9.54 23.91 -17.25
C LYS A 371 9.79 22.91 -16.11
N MET A 372 8.98 21.85 -16.05
CA MET A 372 9.16 20.81 -15.04
C MET A 372 10.43 20.00 -15.35
N ALA A 373 10.64 19.64 -16.60
CA ALA A 373 11.84 18.94 -17.04
C ALA A 373 13.11 19.76 -16.76
N LEU A 374 13.09 21.07 -17.04
CA LEU A 374 14.21 21.98 -16.75
C LEU A 374 14.62 21.97 -15.27
N GLU A 375 13.65 21.92 -14.36
CA GLU A 375 13.91 21.89 -12.92
C GLU A 375 14.41 20.52 -12.45
N LEU A 376 13.76 19.45 -12.91
CA LEU A 376 14.10 18.07 -12.54
C LEU A 376 15.51 17.67 -13.01
N PHE A 377 15.88 18.05 -14.23
CA PHE A 377 17.17 17.66 -14.84
C PHE A 377 18.26 18.72 -14.64
N LYS A 378 18.04 19.74 -13.80
CA LYS A 378 18.93 20.90 -13.66
C LYS A 378 20.42 20.54 -13.45
N PRO A 379 20.81 19.59 -12.58
CA PRO A 379 22.23 19.23 -12.43
C PRO A 379 22.84 18.56 -13.67
N PHE A 380 22.05 17.75 -14.39
CA PHE A 380 22.50 17.09 -15.62
C PHE A 380 22.75 18.11 -16.73
N ILE A 381 21.89 19.13 -16.82
CA ILE A 381 22.05 20.25 -17.76
C ILE A 381 23.33 21.03 -17.44
N PHE A 382 23.61 21.32 -16.16
CA PHE A 382 24.84 21.99 -15.77
C PHE A 382 26.09 21.22 -16.19
N GLY A 383 26.13 19.91 -15.93
CA GLY A 383 27.25 19.06 -16.32
C GLY A 383 27.44 18.96 -17.83
N LYS A 384 26.34 18.91 -18.61
CA LYS A 384 26.40 18.88 -20.08
C LYS A 384 26.82 20.23 -20.68
N LEU A 385 26.36 21.36 -20.14
CA LEU A 385 26.77 22.69 -20.56
C LEU A 385 28.28 22.92 -20.35
N GLU A 386 28.79 22.49 -19.20
CA GLU A 386 30.22 22.55 -18.88
C GLU A 386 31.04 21.62 -19.79
N ARG A 387 30.60 20.36 -19.97
CA ARG A 387 31.29 19.38 -20.81
C ARG A 387 31.35 19.78 -22.29
N ARG A 388 30.34 20.48 -22.80
CA ARG A 388 30.32 21.02 -24.17
C ARG A 388 31.06 22.36 -24.32
N GLY A 389 31.57 22.94 -23.23
CA GLY A 389 32.29 24.21 -23.24
C GLY A 389 31.41 25.45 -23.43
N LEU A 390 30.07 25.30 -23.37
CA LEU A 390 29.12 26.42 -23.48
C LEU A 390 29.09 27.26 -22.19
N ALA A 391 29.38 26.63 -21.05
CA ALA A 391 29.59 27.30 -19.77
C ALA A 391 30.97 26.97 -19.21
N THR A 392 31.71 27.99 -18.76
CA THR A 392 33.04 27.81 -18.17
C THR A 392 33.02 27.38 -16.70
N THR A 393 31.91 27.64 -16.00
CA THR A 393 31.72 27.27 -14.59
C THR A 393 30.27 26.91 -14.32
N ILE A 394 30.01 26.13 -13.27
CA ILE A 394 28.65 25.81 -12.79
C ILE A 394 27.82 27.08 -12.53
N LYS A 395 28.44 28.17 -12.04
CA LYS A 395 27.74 29.45 -11.84
C LYS A 395 27.30 30.09 -13.16
N ALA A 396 28.12 29.99 -14.20
CA ALA A 396 27.75 30.45 -15.53
C ALA A 396 26.61 29.59 -16.11
N ALA A 397 26.71 28.26 -16.00
CA ALA A 397 25.66 27.33 -16.42
C ALA A 397 24.33 27.62 -15.69
N LYS A 398 24.38 27.87 -14.38
CA LYS A 398 23.21 28.27 -13.58
C LYS A 398 22.55 29.54 -14.12
N LYS A 399 23.34 30.57 -14.44
CA LYS A 399 22.82 31.81 -15.02
C LYS A 399 22.22 31.60 -16.42
N MET A 400 22.79 30.72 -17.24
CA MET A 400 22.23 30.39 -18.57
C MET A 400 20.88 29.67 -18.44
N VAL A 401 20.78 28.70 -17.54
CA VAL A 401 19.53 27.97 -17.26
C VAL A 401 18.46 28.89 -16.67
N GLU A 402 18.82 29.78 -15.74
CA GLU A 402 17.89 30.79 -15.18
C GLU A 402 17.38 31.79 -16.23
N ARG A 403 18.17 32.03 -17.29
CA ARG A 403 17.78 32.88 -18.44
C ARG A 403 17.04 32.12 -19.54
N GLU A 404 16.90 30.81 -19.43
CA GLU A 404 16.23 29.94 -20.40
C GLU A 404 16.75 30.13 -21.86
N THR A 405 18.07 30.27 -22.03
CA THR A 405 18.70 30.47 -23.35
C THR A 405 18.42 29.31 -24.31
N ALA A 406 18.36 29.56 -25.63
CA ALA A 406 18.02 28.56 -26.64
C ALA A 406 18.83 27.24 -26.53
N GLU A 407 20.14 27.35 -26.32
CA GLU A 407 21.06 26.22 -26.18
C GLU A 407 20.69 25.25 -25.04
N VAL A 408 20.02 25.75 -23.99
CA VAL A 408 19.58 24.94 -22.85
C VAL A 408 18.49 23.96 -23.27
N TRP A 409 17.61 24.34 -24.20
CA TRP A 409 16.54 23.48 -24.70
C TRP A 409 17.08 22.33 -25.55
N ASP A 410 18.10 22.59 -26.36
CA ASP A 410 18.78 21.55 -27.15
C ASP A 410 19.52 20.55 -26.27
N ILE A 411 20.18 21.04 -25.21
CA ILE A 411 20.83 20.18 -24.21
C ILE A 411 19.81 19.40 -23.40
N LEU A 412 18.70 20.03 -23.03
CA LEU A 412 17.62 19.36 -22.31
C LEU A 412 17.06 18.19 -23.13
N ALA A 413 16.85 18.38 -24.43
CA ALA A 413 16.41 17.32 -25.34
C ALA A 413 17.44 16.17 -25.45
N ASP A 414 18.74 16.48 -25.41
CA ASP A 414 19.83 15.48 -25.39
C ASP A 414 19.89 14.72 -24.05
N VAL A 415 19.68 15.40 -22.91
CA VAL A 415 19.71 14.80 -21.57
C VAL A 415 18.54 13.86 -21.33
N ILE A 416 17.35 14.25 -21.80
CA ILE A 416 16.10 13.50 -21.61
C ILE A 416 16.03 12.26 -22.49
N ARG A 417 16.74 12.25 -23.62
CA ARG A 417 16.77 11.10 -24.53
C ARG A 417 17.32 9.88 -23.79
N GLU A 418 16.57 8.78 -23.89
CA GLU A 418 16.87 7.51 -23.21
C GLU A 418 16.93 7.58 -21.67
N HIS A 419 16.47 8.67 -21.05
CA HIS A 419 16.41 8.80 -19.59
C HIS A 419 14.96 8.63 -19.09
N PRO A 420 14.57 7.42 -18.61
CA PRO A 420 13.19 7.18 -18.20
C PRO A 420 12.82 7.99 -16.96
N VAL A 421 11.54 8.34 -16.84
CA VAL A 421 10.94 8.95 -15.65
C VAL A 421 9.85 8.05 -15.09
N LEU A 422 9.68 8.08 -13.78
CA LEU A 422 8.63 7.30 -13.10
C LEU A 422 7.39 8.18 -12.90
N LEU A 423 6.24 7.71 -13.35
CA LEU A 423 4.95 8.32 -13.06
C LEU A 423 4.24 7.53 -11.95
N ASN A 424 3.72 8.24 -10.96
CA ASN A 424 2.99 7.66 -9.83
C ASN A 424 1.69 8.41 -9.55
N ARG A 425 0.59 7.67 -9.36
CA ARG A 425 -0.70 8.21 -8.88
C ARG A 425 -0.97 7.75 -7.47
N ALA A 426 -1.40 8.69 -6.62
CA ALA A 426 -1.86 8.38 -5.27
C ALA A 426 -3.39 8.19 -5.29
N PRO A 427 -3.93 7.16 -4.62
CA PRO A 427 -3.24 6.11 -3.86
C PRO A 427 -2.66 5.00 -4.75
N THR A 428 -1.46 4.50 -4.40
CA THR A 428 -0.84 3.35 -5.08
C THR A 428 -1.33 2.04 -4.44
N LEU A 429 -2.21 1.31 -5.12
CA LEU A 429 -2.80 0.06 -4.60
C LEU A 429 -1.98 -1.19 -4.99
N HIS A 430 -1.48 -1.22 -6.21
CA HIS A 430 -0.66 -2.30 -6.76
C HIS A 430 0.59 -1.73 -7.46
N ARG A 431 1.55 -2.58 -7.82
CA ARG A 431 2.79 -2.16 -8.50
C ARG A 431 2.59 -1.37 -9.79
N LEU A 432 1.53 -1.62 -10.57
CA LEU A 432 1.25 -0.89 -11.82
C LEU A 432 0.87 0.58 -11.60
N GLY A 433 0.67 1.01 -10.35
CA GLY A 433 0.48 2.42 -10.01
C GLY A 433 1.78 3.23 -10.08
N ILE A 434 2.92 2.59 -10.34
CA ILE A 434 4.19 3.22 -10.68
C ILE A 434 4.74 2.55 -11.94
N GLN A 435 4.93 3.32 -13.00
CA GLN A 435 5.51 2.85 -14.25
C GLN A 435 6.53 3.86 -14.76
N ALA A 436 7.49 3.36 -15.53
CA ALA A 436 8.49 4.16 -16.21
C ALA A 436 8.04 4.49 -17.64
N PHE A 437 8.33 5.71 -18.06
CA PHE A 437 8.08 6.21 -19.41
C PHE A 437 9.26 7.01 -19.91
N GLU A 438 9.44 7.06 -21.22
CA GLU A 438 10.35 7.99 -21.86
C GLU A 438 9.70 9.38 -21.98
N PRO A 439 10.33 10.43 -21.45
CA PRO A 439 9.75 11.77 -21.49
C PRO A 439 9.87 12.40 -22.88
N VAL A 440 8.74 12.87 -23.41
CA VAL A 440 8.65 13.70 -24.60
C VAL A 440 8.40 15.14 -24.16
N LEU A 441 9.25 16.08 -24.58
CA LEU A 441 9.09 17.49 -24.23
C LEU A 441 7.82 18.07 -24.85
N ILE A 442 6.94 18.61 -24.02
CA ILE A 442 5.71 19.28 -24.44
C ILE A 442 5.63 20.71 -23.93
N GLU A 443 4.87 21.53 -24.64
CA GLU A 443 4.47 22.85 -24.19
C GLU A 443 3.36 22.79 -23.14
N GLY A 444 3.26 23.83 -22.32
CA GLY A 444 2.28 23.92 -21.24
C GLY A 444 2.80 23.41 -19.89
N LYS A 445 1.87 23.07 -19.00
CA LYS A 445 2.17 22.68 -17.60
C LYS A 445 1.58 21.33 -17.20
N ALA A 446 0.71 20.73 -18.02
CA ALA A 446 0.06 19.46 -17.71
C ALA A 446 0.88 18.29 -18.27
N ILE A 447 0.89 17.16 -17.57
CA ILE A 447 1.56 15.93 -18.02
C ILE A 447 0.64 15.23 -19.00
N GLN A 448 1.14 14.79 -20.15
CA GLN A 448 0.36 13.95 -21.06
C GLN A 448 0.58 12.48 -20.73
N LEU A 449 -0.51 11.75 -20.53
CA LEU A 449 -0.51 10.32 -20.26
C LEU A 449 -1.13 9.56 -21.44
N HIS A 450 -0.58 8.38 -21.72
CA HIS A 450 -1.12 7.48 -22.73
C HIS A 450 -2.48 6.88 -22.29
N PRO A 451 -3.53 6.86 -23.14
CA PRO A 451 -4.86 6.40 -22.73
C PRO A 451 -4.92 4.95 -22.24
N LEU A 452 -4.14 4.04 -22.83
CA LEU A 452 -4.18 2.61 -22.46
C LEU A 452 -3.63 2.32 -21.06
N VAL A 453 -2.82 3.21 -20.48
CA VAL A 453 -2.31 3.00 -19.10
C VAL A 453 -3.24 3.57 -18.04
N CYS A 454 -4.27 4.34 -18.40
CA CYS A 454 -5.21 4.92 -17.45
C CYS A 454 -5.94 3.86 -16.63
N ALA A 455 -6.23 2.69 -17.21
CA ALA A 455 -6.83 1.56 -16.50
C ALA A 455 -5.94 1.08 -15.35
N ALA A 456 -4.64 0.90 -15.62
CA ALA A 456 -3.67 0.48 -14.60
C ALA A 456 -3.50 1.55 -13.50
N TYR A 457 -3.47 2.83 -13.85
CA TYR A 457 -3.40 3.89 -12.83
C TYR A 457 -4.72 4.14 -12.08
N ASN A 458 -5.82 3.54 -12.57
CA ASN A 458 -7.18 3.91 -12.20
C ASN A 458 -7.40 5.43 -12.28
N ALA A 459 -6.87 6.05 -13.33
CA ALA A 459 -6.80 7.49 -13.52
C ALA A 459 -7.84 7.98 -14.54
N ASP A 460 -8.41 9.14 -14.27
CA ASP A 460 -9.25 9.90 -15.18
C ASP A 460 -8.65 11.29 -15.45
N PHE A 461 -9.31 12.06 -16.30
CA PHE A 461 -8.83 13.36 -16.76
C PHE A 461 -9.72 14.51 -16.27
N ASP A 462 -10.27 14.40 -15.06
CA ASP A 462 -11.17 15.39 -14.45
C ASP A 462 -10.46 16.40 -13.52
N GLY A 463 -9.15 16.26 -13.35
CA GLY A 463 -8.34 17.07 -12.44
C GLY A 463 -7.28 16.29 -11.67
N ASP A 464 -7.25 14.97 -11.85
CA ASP A 464 -6.22 14.08 -11.33
C ASP A 464 -4.78 14.58 -11.56
N GLN A 465 -3.92 14.27 -10.59
CA GLN A 465 -2.51 14.69 -10.61
C GLN A 465 -1.60 13.49 -10.43
N MET A 466 -0.51 13.47 -11.20
CA MET A 466 0.53 12.45 -11.08
C MET A 466 1.84 13.08 -10.63
N ALA A 467 2.57 12.34 -9.78
CA ALA A 467 3.93 12.67 -9.40
C ALA A 467 4.92 12.07 -10.41
N VAL A 468 5.97 12.81 -10.71
CA VAL A 468 7.09 12.39 -11.55
C VAL A 468 8.33 12.26 -10.68
N HIS A 469 9.10 11.18 -10.85
CA HIS A 469 10.40 10.99 -10.20
C HIS A 469 11.47 10.68 -11.24
N VAL A 470 12.69 11.20 -11.05
CA VAL A 470 13.82 10.94 -11.94
C VAL A 470 14.78 9.91 -11.32
N PRO A 471 14.98 8.74 -11.95
CA PRO A 471 16.03 7.80 -11.59
C PRO A 471 17.42 8.42 -11.83
N LEU A 472 18.23 8.56 -10.79
CA LEU A 472 19.50 9.27 -10.88
C LEU A 472 20.68 8.36 -11.23
N THR A 473 20.80 7.20 -10.58
CA THR A 473 21.90 6.26 -10.81
C THR A 473 21.68 5.46 -12.08
N LEU A 474 22.76 4.91 -12.66
CA LEU A 474 22.67 4.13 -13.89
C LEU A 474 21.88 2.83 -13.65
N GLU A 475 22.07 2.21 -12.48
CA GLU A 475 21.35 1.01 -12.07
C GLU A 475 19.85 1.28 -11.98
N ALA A 476 19.44 2.40 -11.38
CA ALA A 476 18.02 2.76 -11.27
C ALA A 476 17.40 3.10 -12.64
N GLN A 477 18.17 3.69 -13.55
CA GLN A 477 17.71 3.94 -14.93
C GLN A 477 17.53 2.64 -15.71
N LEU A 478 18.47 1.70 -15.57
CA LEU A 478 18.38 0.38 -16.17
C LEU A 478 17.21 -0.42 -15.59
N GLU A 479 17.05 -0.43 -14.27
CA GLU A 479 15.92 -1.07 -13.58
C GLU A 479 14.57 -0.50 -14.04
N ALA A 480 14.46 0.83 -14.12
CA ALA A 480 13.26 1.48 -14.62
C ALA A 480 12.95 1.05 -16.07
N ARG A 481 13.97 0.91 -16.92
CA ARG A 481 13.83 0.52 -18.32
C ARG A 481 13.52 -0.98 -18.51
N THR A 482 14.15 -1.85 -17.74
CA THR A 482 14.01 -3.32 -17.90
C THR A 482 12.81 -3.87 -17.14
N LEU A 483 12.43 -3.29 -16.00
CA LEU A 483 11.35 -3.82 -15.16
C LEU A 483 10.11 -2.93 -15.18
N MET A 484 10.28 -1.61 -15.00
CA MET A 484 9.16 -0.70 -14.74
C MET A 484 8.56 -0.06 -15.99
N MET A 485 9.19 -0.21 -17.16
CA MET A 485 8.69 0.38 -18.40
C MET A 485 7.26 -0.08 -18.68
N SER A 486 6.38 0.83 -19.11
CA SER A 486 4.98 0.52 -19.38
C SER A 486 4.79 -0.63 -20.37
N THR A 487 5.70 -0.78 -21.34
CA THR A 487 5.67 -1.86 -22.34
C THR A 487 5.94 -3.25 -21.78
N ASN A 488 6.55 -3.35 -20.59
CA ASN A 488 6.79 -4.65 -19.95
C ASN A 488 5.59 -5.08 -19.10
N ASN A 489 4.75 -4.13 -18.72
CA ASN A 489 3.67 -4.29 -17.77
C ASN A 489 2.31 -4.31 -18.48
N ILE A 490 2.13 -5.31 -19.36
CA ILE A 490 0.95 -5.47 -20.22
C ILE A 490 -0.14 -6.34 -19.58
N LEU A 491 0.26 -7.29 -18.76
CA LEU A 491 -0.65 -8.20 -18.07
C LEU A 491 -0.82 -7.78 -16.61
N ALA A 492 -2.02 -8.01 -16.08
CA ALA A 492 -2.31 -7.80 -14.67
C ALA A 492 -1.61 -8.90 -13.83
N PRO A 493 -0.85 -8.55 -12.78
CA PRO A 493 -0.19 -9.53 -11.92
C PRO A 493 -1.16 -10.44 -11.14
N ALA A 494 -2.43 -10.06 -11.04
CA ALA A 494 -3.44 -10.79 -10.28
C ALA A 494 -3.98 -12.02 -11.02
N ASN A 495 -4.23 -11.90 -12.33
CA ASN A 495 -4.92 -12.93 -13.11
C ASN A 495 -4.24 -13.24 -14.47
N GLY A 496 -3.23 -12.47 -14.88
CA GLY A 496 -2.53 -12.67 -16.15
C GLY A 496 -3.29 -12.26 -17.40
N GLU A 497 -4.43 -11.56 -17.26
CA GLU A 497 -5.15 -10.96 -18.37
C GLU A 497 -4.51 -9.61 -18.78
N PRO A 498 -4.63 -9.18 -20.05
CA PRO A 498 -4.14 -7.87 -20.47
C PRO A 498 -4.81 -6.72 -19.71
N ILE A 499 -4.03 -5.80 -19.14
CA ILE A 499 -4.52 -4.59 -18.47
C ILE A 499 -4.62 -3.40 -19.43
N ILE A 500 -3.86 -3.41 -20.53
CA ILE A 500 -3.82 -2.34 -21.55
C ILE A 500 -5.00 -2.39 -22.53
N VAL A 501 -6.10 -3.03 -22.16
CA VAL A 501 -7.26 -3.19 -23.03
C VAL A 501 -7.84 -1.80 -23.34
N PRO A 502 -8.08 -1.49 -24.62
CA PRO A 502 -8.74 -0.26 -25.01
C PRO A 502 -10.04 -0.02 -24.23
N SER A 503 -10.27 1.23 -23.88
CA SER A 503 -11.44 1.64 -23.10
C SER A 503 -12.35 2.56 -23.91
N GLN A 504 -13.64 2.57 -23.54
CA GLN A 504 -14.65 3.53 -23.99
C GLN A 504 -14.62 3.79 -25.51
N ASP A 505 -14.23 4.99 -25.93
CA ASP A 505 -14.31 5.50 -27.30
C ASP A 505 -13.56 4.64 -28.32
N VAL A 506 -12.44 4.02 -27.92
CA VAL A 506 -11.66 3.16 -28.81
C VAL A 506 -12.44 1.88 -29.10
N VAL A 507 -13.03 1.27 -28.06
CA VAL A 507 -13.89 0.09 -28.20
C VAL A 507 -15.10 0.42 -29.06
N LEU A 508 -15.72 1.57 -28.84
CA LEU A 508 -16.86 2.04 -29.64
C LEU A 508 -16.50 2.14 -31.13
N GLY A 509 -15.35 2.74 -31.46
CA GLY A 509 -14.89 2.86 -32.85
C GLY A 509 -14.63 1.50 -33.51
N LEU A 510 -13.98 0.59 -32.80
CA LEU A 510 -13.69 -0.78 -33.26
C LEU A 510 -14.96 -1.61 -33.42
N TYR A 511 -15.90 -1.50 -32.49
CA TYR A 511 -17.20 -2.16 -32.57
C TYR A 511 -18.00 -1.61 -33.76
N TYR A 512 -18.10 -0.29 -33.90
CA TYR A 512 -18.82 0.34 -35.00
C TYR A 512 -18.27 -0.06 -36.37
N MET A 513 -16.94 -0.09 -36.53
CA MET A 513 -16.34 -0.49 -37.82
C MET A 513 -16.54 -1.97 -38.16
N THR A 514 -16.62 -2.86 -37.16
CA THR A 514 -16.71 -4.32 -37.38
C THR A 514 -18.13 -4.87 -37.43
N ARG A 515 -19.15 -4.03 -37.22
CA ARG A 515 -20.56 -4.38 -37.45
C ARG A 515 -20.86 -4.56 -38.94
N SER A 516 -21.94 -5.30 -39.21
CA SER A 516 -22.55 -5.41 -40.55
C SER A 516 -23.87 -4.64 -40.58
N ARG A 517 -24.21 -4.10 -41.74
CA ARG A 517 -25.48 -3.41 -42.01
C ARG A 517 -26.14 -4.05 -43.23
N VAL A 518 -27.44 -4.27 -43.16
CA VAL A 518 -28.23 -4.77 -44.30
C VAL A 518 -28.41 -3.65 -45.32
N ASN A 519 -28.34 -3.98 -46.62
CA ASN A 519 -28.55 -3.08 -47.75
C ASN A 519 -27.59 -1.87 -47.77
N ALA A 520 -26.33 -2.08 -47.39
CA ALA A 520 -25.32 -1.04 -47.42
C ALA A 520 -24.64 -0.92 -48.80
N LYS A 521 -24.20 0.28 -49.16
CA LYS A 521 -23.53 0.52 -50.45
C LYS A 521 -22.31 -0.41 -50.62
N GLY A 522 -22.27 -1.16 -51.73
CA GLY A 522 -21.22 -2.14 -52.00
C GLY A 522 -21.49 -3.57 -51.50
N GLU A 523 -22.70 -3.85 -51.01
CA GLU A 523 -23.09 -5.19 -50.57
C GLU A 523 -23.08 -6.23 -51.71
N GLY A 524 -22.40 -7.35 -51.43
CA GLY A 524 -22.22 -8.48 -52.35
C GLY A 524 -21.05 -8.33 -53.33
N MET A 525 -20.25 -7.25 -53.22
CA MET A 525 -19.03 -7.09 -54.01
C MET A 525 -17.96 -8.11 -53.59
N THR A 526 -17.15 -8.51 -54.56
CA THR A 526 -16.00 -9.40 -54.37
C THR A 526 -14.70 -8.62 -54.57
N PHE A 527 -13.74 -8.77 -53.67
CA PHE A 527 -12.47 -8.04 -53.69
C PHE A 527 -11.28 -9.00 -53.69
N ALA A 528 -10.24 -8.64 -54.44
CA ALA A 528 -9.04 -9.46 -54.62
C ALA A 528 -8.05 -9.38 -53.44
N ASP A 529 -7.99 -8.25 -52.74
CA ASP A 529 -7.15 -8.04 -51.57
C ASP A 529 -7.68 -6.93 -50.64
N ALA A 530 -7.08 -6.80 -49.45
CA ALA A 530 -7.43 -5.77 -48.49
C ALA A 530 -7.14 -4.33 -48.99
N LYS A 531 -6.21 -4.15 -49.93
CA LYS A 531 -5.88 -2.84 -50.52
C LYS A 531 -6.97 -2.36 -51.47
N GLU A 532 -7.59 -3.25 -52.22
CA GLU A 532 -8.74 -2.96 -53.06
C GLU A 532 -9.95 -2.56 -52.22
N VAL A 533 -10.19 -3.27 -51.10
CA VAL A 533 -11.23 -2.89 -50.13
C VAL A 533 -10.98 -1.48 -49.58
N GLN A 534 -9.73 -1.16 -49.22
CA GLN A 534 -9.37 0.18 -48.76
C GLN A 534 -9.62 1.25 -49.82
N ARG A 535 -9.22 1.02 -51.07
CA ARG A 535 -9.50 1.95 -52.19
C ARG A 535 -11.00 2.16 -52.40
N ALA A 536 -11.80 1.09 -52.32
CA ALA A 536 -13.25 1.16 -52.50
C ALA A 536 -13.95 1.92 -51.37
N TYR A 537 -13.46 1.77 -50.13
CA TYR A 537 -13.95 2.55 -48.98
C TYR A 537 -13.54 4.02 -49.08
N ASP A 538 -12.27 4.31 -49.37
CA ASP A 538 -11.75 5.68 -49.46
C ASP A 538 -12.38 6.45 -50.64
N SER A 539 -12.75 5.77 -51.74
CA SER A 539 -13.49 6.37 -52.86
C SER A 539 -15.00 6.51 -52.60
N GLY A 540 -15.50 6.06 -51.46
CA GLY A 540 -16.93 6.09 -51.10
C GLY A 540 -17.80 5.13 -51.91
N ASN A 541 -17.21 4.14 -52.58
CA ASN A 541 -17.95 3.14 -53.37
C ASN A 541 -18.45 1.96 -52.52
N ALA A 542 -17.81 1.69 -51.39
CA ALA A 542 -18.24 0.72 -50.40
C ALA A 542 -18.44 1.36 -49.03
N HIS A 543 -19.52 1.01 -48.34
CA HIS A 543 -19.78 1.43 -46.96
C HIS A 543 -18.97 0.54 -45.98
N LEU A 544 -18.55 1.12 -44.85
CA LEU A 544 -17.71 0.43 -43.85
C LEU A 544 -18.30 -0.90 -43.35
N GLN A 545 -19.63 -0.96 -43.26
CA GLN A 545 -20.37 -2.10 -42.70
C GLN A 545 -21.02 -2.98 -43.78
N ALA A 546 -20.68 -2.77 -45.05
CA ALA A 546 -21.22 -3.58 -46.15
C ALA A 546 -20.69 -5.02 -46.11
N ARG A 547 -21.58 -5.99 -46.34
CA ARG A 547 -21.24 -7.42 -46.44
C ARG A 547 -20.57 -7.68 -47.79
N ILE A 548 -19.35 -8.19 -47.78
CA ILE A 548 -18.49 -8.38 -48.95
C ILE A 548 -17.80 -9.74 -48.90
N LYS A 549 -17.33 -10.21 -50.06
CA LYS A 549 -16.41 -11.35 -50.15
C LYS A 549 -15.02 -10.83 -50.42
N ALA A 550 -14.07 -11.12 -49.54
CA ALA A 550 -12.68 -10.70 -49.72
C ALA A 550 -11.77 -11.91 -49.67
N ARG A 551 -10.74 -11.92 -50.53
CA ARG A 551 -9.63 -12.86 -50.42
C ARG A 551 -8.67 -12.37 -49.34
N ILE A 552 -8.51 -13.17 -48.29
CA ILE A 552 -7.63 -12.88 -47.14
C ILE A 552 -6.53 -13.95 -47.08
N THR A 553 -5.32 -13.52 -46.77
CA THR A 553 -4.17 -14.39 -46.55
C THR A 553 -3.83 -14.37 -45.06
N ASP A 554 -4.10 -15.48 -44.39
CA ASP A 554 -3.78 -15.70 -42.99
C ASP A 554 -2.41 -16.39 -42.86
N TYR A 555 -1.78 -16.16 -41.72
CA TYR A 555 -0.51 -16.78 -41.37
C TYR A 555 -0.68 -17.50 -40.04
N GLU A 556 -0.60 -18.82 -40.04
CA GLU A 556 -0.66 -19.65 -38.85
C GLU A 556 0.74 -20.20 -38.53
N LYS A 557 1.04 -20.37 -37.24
CA LYS A 557 2.29 -21.00 -36.81
C LYS A 557 2.10 -22.50 -36.71
N ASN A 558 2.90 -23.27 -37.44
CA ASN A 558 2.99 -24.72 -37.29
C ASN A 558 3.68 -25.13 -35.97
N GLU A 559 3.67 -26.43 -35.65
CA GLU A 559 4.34 -27.00 -34.47
C GLU A 559 5.85 -26.69 -34.40
N GLU A 560 6.50 -26.53 -35.55
CA GLU A 560 7.92 -26.14 -35.67
C GLU A 560 8.15 -24.62 -35.56
N GLY A 561 7.08 -23.81 -35.41
CA GLY A 561 7.15 -22.36 -35.25
C GLY A 561 7.22 -21.56 -36.56
N GLU A 562 7.18 -22.24 -37.71
CA GLU A 562 7.15 -21.60 -39.03
C GLU A 562 5.76 -21.04 -39.39
N LEU A 563 5.74 -19.91 -40.09
CA LEU A 563 4.51 -19.26 -40.54
C LEU A 563 4.03 -19.84 -41.88
N VAL A 564 2.95 -20.60 -41.86
CA VAL A 564 2.29 -21.10 -43.07
C VAL A 564 1.21 -20.12 -43.51
N ALA A 565 1.26 -19.74 -44.80
CA ALA A 565 0.28 -18.84 -45.39
C ALA A 565 -0.89 -19.64 -45.98
N THR A 566 -2.10 -19.41 -45.47
CA THR A 566 -3.34 -19.95 -46.03
C THR A 566 -4.13 -18.81 -46.67
N THR A 567 -4.61 -19.00 -47.90
CA THR A 567 -5.40 -17.97 -48.60
C THR A 567 -6.78 -18.52 -48.91
N ALA A 568 -7.81 -17.81 -48.43
CA ALA A 568 -9.21 -18.20 -48.63
C ALA A 568 -10.06 -16.98 -49.01
N ILE A 569 -11.18 -17.23 -49.69
CA ILE A 569 -12.22 -16.23 -49.91
C ILE A 569 -13.21 -16.37 -48.76
N VAL A 570 -13.36 -15.31 -47.98
CA VAL A 570 -14.18 -15.31 -46.77
C VAL A 570 -15.29 -14.27 -46.86
N ASP A 571 -16.46 -14.62 -46.31
CA ASP A 571 -17.56 -13.69 -46.12
C ASP A 571 -17.26 -12.79 -44.91
N THR A 572 -17.24 -11.47 -45.14
CA THR A 572 -16.83 -10.51 -44.13
C THR A 572 -17.41 -9.11 -44.39
N THR A 573 -16.95 -8.08 -43.69
CA THR A 573 -17.32 -6.69 -43.93
C THR A 573 -16.10 -5.86 -44.30
N VAL A 574 -16.32 -4.74 -44.99
CA VAL A 574 -15.26 -3.79 -45.36
C VAL A 574 -14.42 -3.39 -44.13
N GLY A 575 -15.06 -3.06 -43.01
CA GLY A 575 -14.37 -2.64 -41.79
C GLY A 575 -13.55 -3.74 -41.13
N ARG A 576 -14.01 -5.01 -41.15
CA ARG A 576 -13.22 -6.14 -40.62
C ARG A 576 -11.95 -6.39 -41.44
N VAL A 577 -12.01 -6.22 -42.76
CA VAL A 577 -10.82 -6.28 -43.64
C VAL A 577 -9.88 -5.10 -43.41
N LEU A 578 -10.40 -3.90 -43.15
CA LEU A 578 -9.56 -2.76 -42.78
C LEU A 578 -8.88 -2.98 -41.43
N LEU A 579 -9.54 -3.68 -40.51
CA LEU A 579 -8.97 -4.04 -39.22
C LEU A 579 -7.90 -5.14 -39.35
N SER A 580 -8.05 -6.10 -40.26
CA SER A 580 -7.03 -7.14 -40.43
C SER A 580 -5.68 -6.61 -40.92
N ASN A 581 -5.65 -5.45 -41.60
CA ASN A 581 -4.39 -4.80 -42.00
C ASN A 581 -3.48 -4.42 -40.82
N ILE A 582 -4.03 -4.21 -39.61
CA ILE A 582 -3.24 -3.87 -38.42
C ILE A 582 -2.88 -5.10 -37.58
N VAL A 583 -3.50 -6.25 -37.85
CA VAL A 583 -3.32 -7.47 -37.05
C VAL A 583 -1.97 -8.11 -37.41
N PRO A 584 -1.13 -8.45 -36.41
CA PRO A 584 0.16 -9.07 -36.68
C PRO A 584 -0.01 -10.48 -37.25
N LYS A 585 1.00 -10.92 -38.01
CA LYS A 585 1.05 -12.29 -38.55
C LYS A 585 1.11 -13.31 -37.39
N GLY A 586 0.40 -14.43 -37.52
CA GLY A 586 0.29 -15.46 -36.47
C GLY A 586 -1.04 -15.44 -35.72
N LEU A 587 -1.95 -14.52 -36.04
CA LEU A 587 -3.33 -14.51 -35.55
C LEU A 587 -4.30 -14.83 -36.69
N PRO A 588 -5.28 -15.73 -36.46
CA PRO A 588 -6.25 -16.10 -37.49
C PRO A 588 -7.27 -14.96 -37.72
N PHE A 589 -7.70 -14.76 -38.97
CA PHE A 589 -8.70 -13.76 -39.30
C PHE A 589 -10.06 -14.05 -38.66
N SER A 590 -10.34 -15.30 -38.29
CA SER A 590 -11.55 -15.70 -37.55
C SER A 590 -11.74 -14.88 -36.26
N MET A 591 -10.67 -14.53 -35.55
CA MET A 591 -10.74 -13.70 -34.33
C MET A 591 -11.19 -12.27 -34.60
N VAL A 592 -10.95 -11.76 -35.82
CA VAL A 592 -11.31 -10.41 -36.28
C VAL A 592 -12.65 -10.42 -36.99
N ASN A 593 -13.07 -11.56 -37.56
CA ASN A 593 -14.29 -11.68 -38.34
C ASN A 593 -15.57 -11.78 -37.48
N GLN A 594 -15.64 -10.97 -36.44
CA GLN A 594 -16.76 -10.88 -35.50
C GLN A 594 -16.97 -9.41 -35.09
N LYS A 595 -17.99 -9.15 -34.27
CA LYS A 595 -18.17 -7.81 -33.69
C LYS A 595 -17.15 -7.62 -32.59
N MET A 596 -16.31 -6.60 -32.71
CA MET A 596 -15.23 -6.34 -31.76
C MET A 596 -15.77 -5.55 -30.55
N ALA A 597 -16.50 -6.23 -29.67
CA ALA A 597 -16.84 -5.68 -28.35
C ALA A 597 -15.65 -5.83 -27.38
N LYS A 598 -15.75 -5.19 -26.20
CA LYS A 598 -14.64 -5.11 -25.23
C LYS A 598 -14.00 -6.46 -24.88
N LYS A 599 -14.82 -7.51 -24.71
CA LYS A 599 -14.34 -8.86 -24.37
C LYS A 599 -13.51 -9.47 -25.49
N GLN A 600 -13.98 -9.37 -26.73
CA GLN A 600 -13.30 -9.87 -27.93
C GLN A 600 -11.99 -9.11 -28.18
N ILE A 601 -11.95 -7.80 -27.92
CA ILE A 601 -10.72 -7.00 -27.99
C ILE A 601 -9.70 -7.45 -26.93
N SER A 602 -10.15 -7.76 -25.72
CA SER A 602 -9.27 -8.35 -24.69
C SER A 602 -8.73 -9.71 -25.15
N GLY A 603 -9.61 -10.57 -25.68
CA GLY A 603 -9.25 -11.89 -26.19
C GLY A 603 -8.20 -11.85 -27.30
N ILE A 604 -8.34 -10.96 -28.29
CA ILE A 604 -7.36 -10.85 -29.38
C ILE A 604 -6.01 -10.29 -28.90
N LEU A 605 -6.01 -9.37 -27.92
CA LEU A 605 -4.76 -8.88 -27.31
C LEU A 605 -4.06 -9.98 -26.51
N ASN A 606 -4.81 -10.79 -25.78
CA ASN A 606 -4.26 -11.92 -25.03
C ASN A 606 -3.67 -12.97 -26.00
N ALA A 607 -4.40 -13.34 -27.05
CA ALA A 607 -3.90 -14.25 -28.08
C ALA A 607 -2.66 -13.69 -28.79
N CYS A 608 -2.61 -12.38 -29.05
CA CYS A 608 -1.44 -11.71 -29.62
C CYS A 608 -0.21 -11.86 -28.72
N TYR A 609 -0.38 -11.64 -27.41
CA TYR A 609 0.69 -11.76 -26.44
C TYR A 609 1.26 -13.18 -26.38
N ARG A 610 0.38 -14.19 -26.36
CA ARG A 610 0.76 -15.60 -26.24
C ARG A 610 1.36 -16.18 -27.52
N ASN A 611 0.81 -15.85 -28.69
CA ASN A 611 1.23 -16.46 -29.96
C ASN A 611 2.36 -15.70 -30.65
N VAL A 612 2.36 -14.36 -30.57
CA VAL A 612 3.29 -13.51 -31.33
C VAL A 612 4.38 -12.93 -30.43
N GLY A 613 4.03 -12.57 -29.20
CA GLY A 613 4.96 -12.07 -28.18
C GLY A 613 4.84 -10.58 -27.91
N LEU A 614 5.57 -10.12 -26.88
CA LEU A 614 5.43 -8.81 -26.24
C LEU A 614 5.49 -7.61 -27.22
N LYS A 615 6.53 -7.55 -28.06
CA LYS A 615 6.81 -6.39 -28.90
C LYS A 615 5.69 -6.12 -29.90
N GLU A 616 5.23 -7.17 -30.58
CA GLU A 616 4.15 -7.05 -31.57
C GLU A 616 2.82 -6.73 -30.88
N THR A 617 2.58 -7.24 -29.67
CA THR A 617 1.39 -6.86 -28.89
C THR A 617 1.36 -5.37 -28.53
N VAL A 618 2.50 -4.78 -28.15
CA VAL A 618 2.58 -3.34 -27.87
C VAL A 618 2.24 -2.52 -29.12
N ILE A 619 2.85 -2.87 -30.25
CA ILE A 619 2.61 -2.18 -31.52
C ILE A 619 1.15 -2.33 -31.93
N PHE A 620 0.60 -3.54 -31.80
CA PHE A 620 -0.78 -3.82 -32.11
C PHE A 620 -1.76 -3.04 -31.23
N ALA A 621 -1.48 -2.93 -29.92
CA ALA A 621 -2.30 -2.14 -29.00
C ALA A 621 -2.31 -0.64 -29.37
N ASP A 622 -1.15 -0.06 -29.71
CA ASP A 622 -1.07 1.32 -30.20
C ASP A 622 -1.87 1.50 -31.50
N GLN A 623 -1.74 0.57 -32.47
CA GLN A 623 -2.50 0.62 -33.72
C GLN A 623 -4.00 0.47 -33.52
N LEU A 624 -4.44 -0.41 -32.62
CA LEU A 624 -5.85 -0.55 -32.23
C LEU A 624 -6.38 0.75 -31.63
N MET A 625 -5.60 1.41 -30.78
CA MET A 625 -5.96 2.71 -30.20
C MET A 625 -6.14 3.78 -31.28
N TYR A 626 -5.15 3.96 -32.15
CA TYR A 626 -5.21 4.96 -33.23
C TYR A 626 -6.37 4.69 -34.19
N THR A 627 -6.59 3.43 -34.55
CA THR A 627 -7.67 2.99 -35.43
C THR A 627 -9.03 3.22 -34.80
N GLY A 628 -9.20 2.82 -33.54
CA GLY A 628 -10.45 3.00 -32.81
C GLY A 628 -10.81 4.48 -32.66
N TYR A 629 -9.86 5.36 -32.29
CA TYR A 629 -10.15 6.80 -32.24
C TYR A 629 -10.54 7.38 -33.61
N LYS A 630 -9.81 7.02 -34.68
CA LYS A 630 -10.11 7.50 -36.04
C LYS A 630 -11.52 7.12 -36.47
N TYR A 631 -11.91 5.86 -36.29
CA TYR A 631 -13.24 5.38 -36.70
C TYR A 631 -14.34 5.78 -35.73
N SER A 632 -14.03 6.00 -34.45
CA SER A 632 -14.96 6.57 -33.48
C SER A 632 -15.36 7.99 -33.87
N THR A 633 -14.41 8.87 -34.21
CA THR A 633 -14.72 10.21 -34.73
C THR A 633 -15.51 10.16 -36.05
N ARG A 634 -15.16 9.25 -36.97
CA ARG A 634 -15.89 9.09 -38.25
C ARG A 634 -17.29 8.53 -38.09
N SER A 635 -17.56 7.78 -37.03
CA SER A 635 -18.89 7.24 -36.75
C SER A 635 -19.92 8.35 -36.51
N GLY A 636 -19.47 9.52 -36.03
CA GLY A 636 -20.35 10.63 -35.67
C GLY A 636 -21.35 10.25 -34.58
N SER A 637 -21.09 9.19 -33.81
CA SER A 637 -22.00 8.73 -32.77
C SER A 637 -22.18 9.81 -31.70
N SER A 638 -23.45 10.10 -31.41
CA SER A 638 -23.87 11.14 -30.48
C SER A 638 -25.08 10.61 -29.71
N ILE A 639 -25.34 11.16 -28.53
CA ILE A 639 -26.52 10.85 -27.75
C ILE A 639 -27.48 12.04 -27.81
N GLY A 640 -28.70 11.79 -28.26
CA GLY A 640 -29.85 12.68 -28.13
C GLY A 640 -30.88 12.17 -27.12
N VAL A 641 -31.81 13.04 -26.71
CA VAL A 641 -32.90 12.66 -25.80
C VAL A 641 -33.84 11.60 -26.41
N ASN A 642 -33.95 11.57 -27.74
CA ASN A 642 -34.82 10.64 -28.47
C ASN A 642 -34.22 9.24 -28.57
N ASP A 643 -32.92 9.07 -28.30
CA ASP A 643 -32.28 7.76 -28.34
C ASP A 643 -32.73 6.89 -27.15
N PHE A 644 -33.24 7.50 -26.08
CA PHE A 644 -33.78 6.82 -24.90
C PHE A 644 -35.24 6.41 -25.08
N VAL A 645 -35.50 5.44 -25.96
CA VAL A 645 -36.87 4.99 -26.30
C VAL A 645 -37.58 4.38 -25.08
N ILE A 646 -38.71 4.97 -24.69
CA ILE A 646 -39.57 4.45 -23.61
C ILE A 646 -40.51 3.41 -24.25
N PRO A 647 -40.66 2.21 -23.67
CA PRO A 647 -41.57 1.21 -24.22
C PRO A 647 -43.04 1.64 -24.04
N ASP A 648 -43.84 1.52 -25.10
CA ASP A 648 -45.26 1.89 -25.08
C ASP A 648 -46.07 1.05 -24.07
N GLU A 649 -45.67 -0.20 -23.87
CA GLU A 649 -46.27 -1.14 -22.91
C GLU A 649 -46.09 -0.73 -21.45
N LYS A 650 -45.17 0.21 -21.15
CA LYS A 650 -44.84 0.62 -19.77
C LYS A 650 -46.07 1.02 -18.97
N ALA A 651 -46.97 1.82 -19.57
CA ALA A 651 -48.17 2.30 -18.89
C ALA A 651 -49.11 1.15 -18.51
N ALA A 652 -49.24 0.15 -19.38
CA ALA A 652 -50.05 -1.04 -19.15
C ALA A 652 -49.45 -1.91 -18.02
N ILE A 653 -48.14 -2.13 -18.03
CA ILE A 653 -47.45 -2.93 -17.02
C ILE A 653 -47.57 -2.29 -15.62
N ILE A 654 -47.39 -0.97 -15.54
CA ILE A 654 -47.55 -0.23 -14.28
C ILE A 654 -49.01 -0.27 -13.81
N GLY A 655 -49.97 -0.13 -14.73
CA GLY A 655 -51.40 -0.26 -14.42
C GLY A 655 -51.75 -1.63 -13.84
N GLN A 656 -51.23 -2.71 -14.43
CA GLN A 656 -51.42 -4.06 -13.92
C GLN A 656 -50.81 -4.24 -12.52
N ALA A 657 -49.57 -3.79 -12.30
CA ALA A 657 -48.92 -3.89 -11.00
C ALA A 657 -49.66 -3.10 -9.92
N ASN A 658 -50.19 -1.91 -10.23
CA ASN A 658 -51.01 -1.14 -9.29
C ASN A 658 -52.29 -1.87 -8.90
N ASN A 659 -52.98 -2.50 -9.86
CA ASN A 659 -54.19 -3.29 -9.57
C ASN A 659 -53.87 -4.49 -8.68
N GLU A 660 -52.77 -5.22 -8.95
CA GLU A 660 -52.33 -6.33 -8.10
C GLU A 660 -52.01 -5.86 -6.66
N VAL A 661 -51.37 -4.69 -6.52
CA VAL A 661 -51.12 -4.10 -5.19
C VAL A 661 -52.42 -3.72 -4.49
N GLU A 662 -53.39 -3.13 -5.18
CA GLU A 662 -54.70 -2.78 -4.62
C GLU A 662 -55.48 -4.02 -4.15
N GLU A 663 -55.41 -5.13 -4.88
CA GLU A 663 -55.96 -6.42 -4.45
C GLU A 663 -55.33 -6.91 -3.13
N ILE A 664 -54.01 -6.80 -2.99
CA ILE A 664 -53.30 -7.15 -1.75
C ILE A 664 -53.65 -6.20 -0.61
N GLU A 665 -53.85 -4.90 -0.88
CA GLU A 665 -54.32 -3.95 0.13
C GLU A 665 -55.73 -4.29 0.62
N ASN A 666 -56.63 -4.69 -0.29
CA ASN A 666 -57.99 -5.13 0.05
C ASN A 666 -57.98 -6.42 0.88
N GLN A 667 -57.10 -7.38 0.55
CA GLN A 667 -56.90 -8.59 1.36
C GLN A 667 -56.39 -8.25 2.77
N PHE A 668 -55.48 -7.28 2.88
CA PHE A 668 -54.96 -6.82 4.17
C PHE A 668 -56.03 -6.12 4.99
N ALA A 669 -56.83 -5.24 4.38
CA ALA A 669 -57.95 -4.55 5.03
C ALA A 669 -59.03 -5.54 5.53
N SER A 670 -59.19 -6.66 4.84
CA SER A 670 -60.11 -7.75 5.21
C SER A 670 -59.51 -8.72 6.26
N GLY A 671 -58.24 -8.54 6.65
CA GLY A 671 -57.55 -9.37 7.64
C GLY A 671 -57.05 -10.73 7.12
N LEU A 672 -57.03 -10.96 5.79
CA LEU A 672 -56.59 -12.23 5.17
C LEU A 672 -55.07 -12.39 5.13
N VAL A 673 -54.31 -11.30 5.14
CA VAL A 673 -52.84 -11.28 5.10
C VAL A 673 -52.27 -10.45 6.22
N THR A 674 -51.08 -10.82 6.71
CA THR A 674 -50.36 -10.04 7.71
C THR A 674 -49.62 -8.85 7.10
N GLN A 675 -49.20 -7.88 7.92
CA GLN A 675 -48.44 -6.71 7.44
C GLN A 675 -47.10 -7.11 6.79
N GLY A 676 -46.42 -8.12 7.34
CA GLY A 676 -45.15 -8.61 6.78
C GLY A 676 -45.33 -9.31 5.43
N GLU A 677 -46.40 -10.11 5.29
CA GLU A 677 -46.73 -10.75 4.01
C GLU A 677 -47.17 -9.74 2.96
N LYS A 678 -47.95 -8.71 3.34
CA LYS A 678 -48.27 -7.56 2.48
C LYS A 678 -46.99 -6.94 1.95
N TYR A 679 -46.07 -6.57 2.85
CA TYR A 679 -44.81 -5.92 2.51
C TYR A 679 -44.00 -6.72 1.48
N ASN A 680 -43.79 -8.02 1.73
CA ASN A 680 -43.02 -8.89 0.83
C ASN A 680 -43.72 -9.06 -0.52
N LYS A 681 -45.04 -9.31 -0.54
CA LYS A 681 -45.79 -9.46 -1.80
C LYS A 681 -45.75 -8.20 -2.65
N VAL A 682 -45.92 -7.02 -2.04
CA VAL A 682 -45.86 -5.74 -2.76
C VAL A 682 -44.47 -5.52 -3.38
N ILE A 683 -43.40 -5.85 -2.66
CA ILE A 683 -42.03 -5.80 -3.18
C ILE A 683 -41.84 -6.74 -4.36
N ASP A 684 -42.33 -7.98 -4.26
CA ASP A 684 -42.20 -8.99 -5.31
C ASP A 684 -42.93 -8.56 -6.60
N ILE A 685 -44.15 -8.02 -6.46
CA ILE A 685 -44.94 -7.48 -7.58
C ILE A 685 -44.16 -6.36 -8.29
N TRP A 686 -43.64 -5.40 -7.53
CA TRP A 686 -42.90 -4.28 -8.11
C TRP A 686 -41.55 -4.68 -8.70
N SER A 687 -40.85 -5.66 -8.10
CA SER A 687 -39.61 -6.20 -8.65
C SER A 687 -39.88 -6.87 -10.00
N ARG A 688 -40.92 -7.71 -10.06
CA ARG A 688 -41.32 -8.39 -11.31
C ARG A 688 -41.73 -7.38 -12.39
N ALA A 689 -42.57 -6.40 -12.04
CA ALA A 689 -42.98 -5.35 -12.97
C ALA A 689 -41.77 -4.57 -13.52
N ASN A 690 -40.77 -4.29 -12.67
CA ASN A 690 -39.52 -3.63 -13.08
C ASN A 690 -38.74 -4.45 -14.10
N ASP A 691 -38.64 -5.76 -13.89
CA ASP A 691 -37.92 -6.65 -14.80
C ASP A 691 -38.66 -6.80 -16.14
N VAL A 692 -39.99 -6.83 -16.14
CA VAL A 692 -40.80 -6.86 -17.37
C VAL A 692 -40.65 -5.56 -18.16
N VAL A 693 -40.73 -4.39 -17.51
CA VAL A 693 -40.47 -3.09 -18.17
C VAL A 693 -39.05 -3.03 -18.73
N ALA A 694 -38.07 -3.55 -18.00
CA ALA A 694 -36.69 -3.58 -18.45
C ALA A 694 -36.48 -4.45 -19.70
N LYS A 695 -37.14 -5.62 -19.76
CA LYS A 695 -37.10 -6.52 -20.92
C LYS A 695 -37.78 -5.88 -22.13
N ALA A 696 -39.00 -5.35 -21.97
CA ALA A 696 -39.73 -4.68 -23.06
C ALA A 696 -38.94 -3.49 -23.63
N MET A 697 -38.28 -2.71 -22.78
CA MET A 697 -37.41 -1.62 -23.20
C MET A 697 -36.20 -2.14 -24.01
N MET A 698 -35.53 -3.19 -23.55
CA MET A 698 -34.35 -3.72 -24.24
C MET A 698 -34.71 -4.36 -25.57
N GLU A 699 -35.81 -5.11 -25.64
CA GLU A 699 -36.31 -5.71 -26.89
C GLU A 699 -36.63 -4.62 -27.91
N GLY A 700 -37.41 -3.61 -27.52
CA GLY A 700 -37.77 -2.49 -28.39
C GLY A 700 -36.58 -1.60 -28.81
N LEU A 701 -35.49 -1.59 -28.04
CA LEU A 701 -34.27 -0.84 -28.36
C LEU A 701 -33.26 -1.67 -29.18
N SER A 702 -33.30 -2.99 -29.09
CA SER A 702 -32.26 -3.87 -29.63
C SER A 702 -32.35 -4.12 -31.13
N THR A 703 -33.55 -4.02 -31.71
CA THR A 703 -33.80 -4.31 -33.12
C THR A 703 -34.40 -3.12 -33.85
N GLU A 704 -34.18 -3.05 -35.16
CA GLU A 704 -34.79 -2.10 -36.06
C GLU A 704 -35.18 -2.79 -37.38
N ALA A 705 -36.37 -2.46 -37.90
CA ALA A 705 -36.83 -2.98 -39.19
C ALA A 705 -36.18 -2.19 -40.33
N VAL A 706 -35.58 -2.90 -41.29
CA VAL A 706 -34.94 -2.32 -42.48
C VAL A 706 -35.34 -3.04 -43.75
N ILE A 707 -35.34 -2.33 -44.86
CA ILE A 707 -35.66 -2.89 -46.18
C ILE A 707 -34.40 -3.54 -46.76
N ASN A 708 -34.44 -4.85 -46.96
CA ASN A 708 -33.35 -5.60 -47.56
C ASN A 708 -33.24 -5.34 -49.07
N LYS A 709 -32.20 -5.89 -49.72
CA LYS A 709 -31.95 -5.70 -51.16
C LYS A 709 -33.06 -6.28 -52.06
N ALA A 710 -33.86 -7.24 -51.55
CA ALA A 710 -34.99 -7.83 -52.24
C ALA A 710 -36.29 -7.03 -52.08
N GLY A 711 -36.29 -5.98 -51.26
CA GLY A 711 -37.47 -5.15 -50.98
C GLY A 711 -38.35 -5.65 -49.84
N GLU A 712 -37.90 -6.65 -49.07
CA GLU A 712 -38.60 -7.21 -47.92
C GLU A 712 -38.12 -6.56 -46.61
N GLU A 713 -39.00 -6.50 -45.61
CA GLU A 713 -38.62 -6.05 -44.27
C GLU A 713 -37.82 -7.16 -43.54
N GLU A 714 -36.58 -6.84 -43.20
CA GLU A 714 -35.68 -7.68 -42.40
C GLU A 714 -35.40 -6.95 -41.08
N GLN A 715 -35.45 -7.69 -39.97
CA GLN A 715 -35.03 -7.15 -38.67
C GLN A 715 -33.52 -7.19 -38.59
N GLN A 716 -32.89 -6.03 -38.34
CA GLN A 716 -31.48 -5.96 -38.00
C GLN A 716 -31.30 -5.44 -36.58
N GLU A 717 -30.10 -5.60 -36.02
CA GLU A 717 -29.81 -4.98 -34.73
C GLU A 717 -29.78 -3.46 -34.85
N SER A 718 -30.28 -2.80 -33.82
CA SER A 718 -30.41 -1.36 -33.78
C SER A 718 -29.07 -0.64 -33.95
N PHE A 719 -29.10 0.46 -34.69
CA PHE A 719 -28.00 1.41 -34.80
C PHE A 719 -28.18 2.61 -33.87
N ASN A 720 -29.10 2.53 -32.91
CA ASN A 720 -29.23 3.51 -31.83
C ASN A 720 -27.93 3.61 -31.02
N SER A 721 -27.45 4.84 -30.79
CA SER A 721 -26.21 5.11 -30.06
C SER A 721 -26.19 4.53 -28.64
N VAL A 722 -27.30 4.62 -27.90
CA VAL A 722 -27.39 4.12 -26.51
C VAL A 722 -27.26 2.60 -26.48
N TYR A 723 -27.88 1.91 -27.44
CA TYR A 723 -27.74 0.46 -27.58
C TYR A 723 -26.30 0.07 -27.94
N ILE A 724 -25.70 0.75 -28.93
CA ILE A 724 -24.32 0.52 -29.35
C ILE A 724 -23.35 0.67 -28.16
N TYR A 725 -23.56 1.67 -27.30
CA TYR A 725 -22.65 1.94 -26.18
C TYR A 725 -22.66 0.83 -25.14
N ALA A 726 -23.85 0.28 -24.85
CA ALA A 726 -23.99 -0.84 -23.93
C ALA A 726 -23.57 -2.18 -24.55
N ASP A 727 -23.99 -2.49 -25.78
CA ASP A 727 -23.67 -3.77 -26.44
C ASP A 727 -22.18 -3.92 -26.74
N SER A 728 -21.51 -2.83 -27.15
CA SER A 728 -20.06 -2.82 -27.34
C SER A 728 -19.27 -3.02 -26.02
N GLY A 729 -19.91 -2.79 -24.87
CA GLY A 729 -19.25 -2.73 -23.57
C GLY A 729 -18.31 -1.52 -23.42
N ALA A 730 -18.44 -0.50 -24.28
CA ALA A 730 -17.66 0.73 -24.21
C ALA A 730 -18.00 1.53 -22.95
N ARG A 731 -19.30 1.80 -22.74
CA ARG A 731 -19.81 2.49 -21.56
C ARG A 731 -21.31 2.30 -21.42
N GLY A 732 -21.79 2.12 -20.19
CA GLY A 732 -23.20 1.89 -19.93
C GLY A 732 -23.51 0.43 -19.66
N SER A 733 -24.35 0.16 -18.67
CA SER A 733 -24.91 -1.17 -18.43
C SER A 733 -26.40 -1.19 -18.73
N PRO A 734 -27.00 -2.35 -19.03
CA PRO A 734 -28.46 -2.48 -19.19
C PRO A 734 -29.22 -1.93 -17.97
N ALA A 735 -28.66 -2.08 -16.77
CA ALA A 735 -29.22 -1.52 -15.54
C ALA A 735 -29.25 0.02 -15.53
N GLN A 736 -28.28 0.70 -16.12
CA GLN A 736 -28.26 2.16 -16.26
C GLN A 736 -29.24 2.63 -17.34
N ILE A 737 -29.30 1.94 -18.49
CA ILE A 737 -30.26 2.23 -19.56
C ILE A 737 -31.70 2.09 -19.03
N ARG A 738 -31.96 1.05 -18.22
CA ARG A 738 -33.24 0.86 -17.53
C ARG A 738 -33.66 2.07 -16.71
N GLN A 739 -32.73 2.71 -16.00
CA GLN A 739 -33.06 3.92 -15.21
C GLN A 739 -33.34 5.15 -16.07
N LEU A 740 -32.81 5.20 -17.29
CA LEU A 740 -32.98 6.32 -18.21
C LEU A 740 -34.31 6.24 -18.96
N ALA A 741 -34.70 5.06 -19.45
CA ALA A 741 -35.87 4.87 -20.33
C ALA A 741 -36.96 3.93 -19.77
N GLY A 742 -36.65 3.03 -18.84
CA GLY A 742 -37.61 2.14 -18.19
C GLY A 742 -38.30 2.80 -16.99
N MET A 743 -38.13 2.22 -15.81
CA MET A 743 -38.40 2.85 -14.52
C MET A 743 -37.23 2.62 -13.56
N ARG A 744 -37.06 3.48 -12.53
CA ARG A 744 -35.99 3.27 -11.54
C ARG A 744 -36.28 2.11 -10.60
N GLY A 745 -37.56 1.87 -10.29
CA GLY A 745 -38.00 0.78 -9.42
C GLY A 745 -37.82 1.11 -7.93
N LEU A 746 -37.60 0.06 -7.14
CA LEU A 746 -37.55 0.11 -5.67
C LEU A 746 -36.25 0.74 -5.16
N MET A 747 -36.34 1.51 -4.08
CA MET A 747 -35.20 2.16 -3.42
C MET A 747 -35.05 1.66 -1.99
N ALA A 748 -33.80 1.46 -1.56
CA ALA A 748 -33.49 1.08 -0.19
C ALA A 748 -33.34 2.31 0.71
N ARG A 749 -33.88 2.23 1.93
CA ARG A 749 -33.62 3.15 3.02
C ARG A 749 -32.21 2.91 3.61
N PRO A 750 -31.70 3.84 4.44
CA PRO A 750 -30.35 3.70 5.01
C PRO A 750 -30.15 2.46 5.89
N ASP A 751 -31.21 1.98 6.54
CA ASP A 751 -31.27 0.73 7.33
C ASP A 751 -31.21 -0.54 6.45
N GLY A 752 -31.46 -0.42 5.14
CA GLY A 752 -31.49 -1.53 4.20
C GLY A 752 -32.90 -2.04 3.88
N SER A 753 -33.94 -1.53 4.56
CA SER A 753 -35.32 -1.87 4.20
C SER A 753 -35.69 -1.23 2.87
N ILE A 754 -36.47 -1.94 2.06
CA ILE A 754 -36.94 -1.45 0.76
C ILE A 754 -38.19 -0.59 0.97
N ILE A 755 -38.27 0.54 0.29
CA ILE A 755 -39.48 1.39 0.31
C ILE A 755 -40.54 0.72 -0.58
N GLU A 756 -41.72 0.45 -0.02
CA GLU A 756 -42.85 -0.19 -0.70
C GLU A 756 -43.29 0.57 -1.95
N THR A 757 -43.21 1.90 -1.93
CA THR A 757 -43.53 2.76 -3.06
C THR A 757 -42.34 2.89 -4.02
N PRO A 758 -42.41 2.33 -5.24
CA PRO A 758 -41.32 2.43 -6.21
C PRO A 758 -41.29 3.81 -6.88
N ILE A 759 -40.20 4.07 -7.61
CA ILE A 759 -40.10 5.18 -8.56
C ILE A 759 -40.49 4.64 -9.94
N THR A 760 -41.72 4.93 -10.36
CA THR A 760 -42.29 4.56 -11.67
C THR A 760 -41.77 5.42 -12.82
N ALA A 761 -41.33 6.65 -12.51
CA ALA A 761 -40.73 7.56 -13.47
C ALA A 761 -39.29 7.16 -13.84
N ASN A 762 -38.81 7.67 -14.96
CA ASN A 762 -37.42 7.57 -15.39
C ASN A 762 -36.77 8.96 -15.52
N PHE A 763 -35.47 9.00 -15.83
CA PHE A 763 -34.77 10.27 -15.99
C PHE A 763 -35.17 11.05 -17.24
N ARG A 764 -35.69 10.40 -18.28
CA ARG A 764 -36.20 11.07 -19.49
C ARG A 764 -37.50 11.83 -19.22
N GLU A 765 -38.41 11.24 -18.45
CA GLU A 765 -39.70 11.82 -18.05
C GLU A 765 -39.55 12.86 -16.93
N GLY A 766 -38.51 12.72 -16.10
CA GLY A 766 -38.30 13.52 -14.90
C GLY A 766 -38.96 12.90 -13.66
N LEU A 767 -38.45 13.24 -12.48
CA LEU A 767 -38.94 12.70 -11.20
C LEU A 767 -39.74 13.77 -10.46
N SER A 768 -40.79 13.34 -9.74
CA SER A 768 -41.48 14.21 -8.79
C SER A 768 -40.58 14.51 -7.57
N VAL A 769 -40.93 15.54 -6.79
CA VAL A 769 -40.17 15.93 -5.60
C VAL A 769 -40.06 14.77 -4.59
N SER A 770 -41.15 14.02 -4.38
CA SER A 770 -41.17 12.88 -3.45
C SER A 770 -40.30 11.73 -3.94
N GLN A 771 -40.38 11.37 -5.24
CA GLN A 771 -39.55 10.32 -5.84
C GLN A 771 -38.06 10.71 -5.86
N TYR A 772 -37.77 11.98 -6.13
CA TYR A 772 -36.38 12.45 -6.07
C TYR A 772 -35.84 12.35 -4.64
N PHE A 773 -36.63 12.79 -3.65
CA PHE A 773 -36.27 12.72 -2.23
C PHE A 773 -35.99 11.29 -1.78
N THR A 774 -36.86 10.31 -2.09
CA THR A 774 -36.63 8.90 -1.73
C THR A 774 -35.34 8.35 -2.34
N SER A 775 -35.00 8.79 -3.55
CA SER A 775 -33.76 8.38 -4.22
C SER A 775 -32.47 8.91 -3.57
N THR A 776 -32.56 10.00 -2.81
CA THR A 776 -31.39 10.62 -2.16
C THR A 776 -30.78 9.74 -1.08
N HIS A 777 -31.57 8.89 -0.42
CA HIS A 777 -31.10 8.00 0.64
C HIS A 777 -30.08 6.99 0.11
N GLY A 778 -30.42 6.29 -0.98
CA GLY A 778 -29.52 5.34 -1.63
C GLY A 778 -28.27 6.01 -2.19
N ALA A 779 -28.43 7.17 -2.86
CA ALA A 779 -27.30 7.91 -3.42
C ALA A 779 -26.31 8.37 -2.35
N ARG A 780 -26.80 8.98 -1.26
CA ARG A 780 -25.94 9.44 -0.15
C ARG A 780 -25.25 8.29 0.56
N LYS A 781 -25.96 7.18 0.79
CA LYS A 781 -25.38 5.98 1.39
C LYS A 781 -24.27 5.40 0.51
N GLY A 782 -24.50 5.27 -0.80
CA GLY A 782 -23.49 4.79 -1.74
C GLY A 782 -22.21 5.66 -1.76
N LEU A 783 -22.36 6.99 -1.73
CA LEU A 783 -21.23 7.91 -1.66
C LEU A 783 -20.47 7.80 -0.32
N ALA A 784 -21.20 7.73 0.80
CA ALA A 784 -20.60 7.57 2.12
C ALA A 784 -19.88 6.22 2.27
N ASP A 785 -20.48 5.12 1.80
CA ASP A 785 -19.91 3.78 1.85
C ASP A 785 -18.64 3.69 1.00
N THR A 786 -18.62 4.31 -0.18
CA THR A 786 -17.42 4.33 -1.04
C THR A 786 -16.28 5.07 -0.36
N ALA A 787 -16.56 6.22 0.28
CA ALA A 787 -15.56 6.98 1.02
C ALA A 787 -15.01 6.21 2.25
N LEU A 788 -15.87 5.49 2.98
CA LEU A 788 -15.47 4.70 4.14
C LEU A 788 -14.70 3.43 3.76
N LYS A 789 -15.14 2.71 2.72
CA LYS A 789 -14.52 1.46 2.25
C LYS A 789 -13.10 1.67 1.72
N THR A 790 -12.81 2.84 1.13
CA THR A 790 -11.47 3.20 0.65
C THR A 790 -10.40 3.06 1.74
N ALA A 791 -10.71 3.44 2.99
CA ALA A 791 -9.77 3.31 4.10
C ALA A 791 -9.57 1.85 4.54
N ASN A 792 -10.61 1.01 4.41
CA ASN A 792 -10.58 -0.39 4.83
C ASN A 792 -9.77 -1.26 3.85
N SER A 793 -9.93 -1.09 2.53
CA SER A 793 -9.14 -1.81 1.52
C SER A 793 -7.63 -1.52 1.69
N GLY A 794 -7.25 -0.25 1.83
CA GLY A 794 -5.85 0.11 2.07
C GLY A 794 -5.30 -0.45 3.39
N TYR A 795 -6.15 -0.56 4.42
CA TYR A 795 -5.74 -1.20 5.68
C TYR A 795 -5.59 -2.72 5.57
N LEU A 796 -6.47 -3.39 4.84
CA LEU A 796 -6.37 -4.83 4.57
C LEU A 796 -5.11 -5.15 3.78
N THR A 797 -4.87 -4.45 2.67
CA THR A 797 -3.67 -4.58 1.84
C THR A 797 -2.41 -4.44 2.69
N ARG A 798 -2.37 -3.41 3.54
CA ARG A 798 -1.25 -3.21 4.46
C ARG A 798 -1.05 -4.40 5.42
N ARG A 799 -2.11 -4.95 6.01
CA ARG A 799 -1.97 -6.13 6.89
C ARG A 799 -1.46 -7.35 6.15
N LEU A 800 -1.92 -7.56 4.91
CA LEU A 800 -1.46 -8.65 4.07
C LEU A 800 0.03 -8.49 3.73
N VAL A 801 0.47 -7.28 3.38
CA VAL A 801 1.88 -6.98 3.17
C VAL A 801 2.69 -7.19 4.46
N ASP A 802 2.22 -6.66 5.60
CA ASP A 802 2.90 -6.79 6.90
C ASP A 802 3.14 -8.28 7.29
N ILE A 803 2.32 -9.24 6.79
CA ILE A 803 2.47 -10.68 7.03
C ILE A 803 3.36 -11.37 5.99
N SER A 804 3.28 -10.94 4.72
CA SER A 804 3.88 -11.66 3.58
C SER A 804 5.12 -10.98 2.99
N GLN A 805 5.55 -9.85 3.55
CA GLN A 805 6.64 -9.03 3.00
C GLN A 805 7.95 -9.79 2.78
N ASP A 806 8.29 -10.72 3.70
CA ASP A 806 9.54 -11.48 3.66
C ASP A 806 9.48 -12.71 2.74
N LEU A 807 8.34 -12.96 2.08
CA LEU A 807 8.14 -14.12 1.21
C LEU A 807 8.66 -13.84 -0.21
N VAL A 808 9.79 -14.47 -0.53
CA VAL A 808 10.52 -14.31 -1.80
C VAL A 808 10.78 -15.68 -2.42
N VAL A 809 10.89 -15.73 -3.76
CA VAL A 809 11.36 -16.93 -4.47
C VAL A 809 12.88 -17.06 -4.29
N THR A 810 13.35 -18.11 -3.61
CA THR A 810 14.77 -18.26 -3.25
C THR A 810 15.50 -19.33 -4.04
N GLU A 811 14.78 -20.37 -4.47
CA GLU A 811 15.32 -21.55 -5.15
C GLU A 811 14.49 -21.87 -6.40
N VAL A 812 15.04 -22.67 -7.32
CA VAL A 812 14.31 -23.08 -8.52
C VAL A 812 13.32 -24.19 -8.18
N ASP A 813 13.78 -25.28 -7.57
CA ASP A 813 12.96 -26.41 -7.17
C ASP A 813 13.35 -26.90 -5.77
N CYS A 814 12.36 -27.26 -4.96
CA CYS A 814 12.53 -27.83 -3.63
C CYS A 814 12.48 -29.37 -3.63
N GLY A 815 12.20 -30.01 -4.78
CA GLY A 815 12.16 -31.46 -4.94
C GLY A 815 10.96 -32.16 -4.29
N THR A 816 9.99 -31.44 -3.71
CA THR A 816 8.79 -32.07 -3.14
C THR A 816 7.84 -32.58 -4.22
N GLU A 817 7.33 -33.80 -4.02
CA GLU A 817 6.24 -34.40 -4.81
C GLU A 817 4.85 -34.07 -4.21
N GLU A 818 4.81 -33.41 -3.05
CA GLU A 818 3.55 -33.03 -2.40
C GLU A 818 2.88 -31.84 -3.10
N GLY A 819 1.58 -31.97 -3.31
CA GLY A 819 0.74 -30.97 -3.97
C GLY A 819 -0.69 -30.94 -3.43
N LEU A 820 -1.56 -30.28 -4.18
CA LEU A 820 -2.99 -30.18 -3.93
C LEU A 820 -3.75 -30.71 -5.14
N THR A 821 -4.82 -31.46 -4.89
CA THR A 821 -5.74 -31.88 -5.96
C THR A 821 -6.66 -30.71 -6.32
N MET A 822 -6.61 -30.26 -7.57
CA MET A 822 -7.49 -29.25 -8.14
C MET A 822 -8.62 -29.92 -8.91
N ALA A 823 -9.83 -29.40 -8.72
CA ALA A 823 -11.07 -29.82 -9.38
C ALA A 823 -11.87 -28.57 -9.77
N PRO A 824 -12.79 -28.63 -10.73
CA PRO A 824 -13.71 -27.52 -11.01
C PRO A 824 -14.57 -27.19 -9.78
N ILE A 825 -14.94 -25.92 -9.62
CA ILE A 825 -15.84 -25.49 -8.53
C ILE A 825 -17.27 -25.52 -9.06
N ILE A 826 -18.07 -26.41 -8.51
CA ILE A 826 -19.48 -26.60 -8.87
C ILE A 826 -20.33 -26.14 -7.70
N GLU A 827 -21.20 -25.15 -7.92
CA GLU A 827 -22.14 -24.65 -6.91
C GLU A 827 -23.54 -24.61 -7.52
N GLY A 828 -24.50 -25.31 -6.91
CA GLY A 828 -25.90 -25.32 -7.40
C GLY A 828 -26.14 -26.00 -8.75
N GLY A 829 -25.15 -26.70 -9.32
CA GLY A 829 -25.24 -27.37 -10.63
C GLY A 829 -24.53 -26.62 -11.76
N ASP A 830 -24.13 -25.37 -11.53
CA ASP A 830 -23.34 -24.59 -12.48
C ASP A 830 -21.85 -24.64 -12.14
N ILE A 831 -21.01 -24.72 -13.17
CA ILE A 831 -19.55 -24.63 -13.02
C ILE A 831 -19.19 -23.16 -12.90
N ILE A 832 -18.81 -22.72 -11.70
CA ILE A 832 -18.38 -21.34 -11.44
C ILE A 832 -16.98 -21.10 -12.02
N ALA A 833 -16.08 -22.06 -11.84
CA ALA A 833 -14.71 -21.99 -12.33
C ALA A 833 -14.31 -23.33 -12.97
N PRO A 834 -13.98 -23.36 -14.27
CA PRO A 834 -13.55 -24.56 -14.95
C PRO A 834 -12.19 -25.02 -14.44
N LEU A 835 -11.84 -26.28 -14.68
CA LEU A 835 -10.56 -26.82 -14.26
C LEU A 835 -9.39 -26.07 -14.92
N GLY A 836 -9.47 -25.83 -16.23
CA GLY A 836 -8.46 -25.12 -17.01
C GLY A 836 -7.99 -23.80 -16.39
N ASP A 837 -8.93 -22.93 -16.02
CA ASP A 837 -8.63 -21.64 -15.38
C ASP A 837 -7.92 -21.79 -14.03
N ARG A 838 -8.24 -22.86 -13.27
CA ARG A 838 -7.64 -23.11 -11.94
C ARG A 838 -6.23 -23.68 -12.03
N VAL A 839 -5.95 -24.48 -13.05
CA VAL A 839 -4.66 -25.17 -13.22
C VAL A 839 -3.68 -24.41 -14.10
N LEU A 840 -4.15 -23.47 -14.93
CA LEU A 840 -3.31 -22.70 -15.84
C LEU A 840 -2.13 -22.03 -15.11
N GLY A 841 -0.91 -22.25 -15.63
CA GLY A 841 0.31 -21.70 -15.06
C GLY A 841 0.80 -22.38 -13.78
N ARG A 842 0.17 -23.46 -13.33
CA ARG A 842 0.67 -24.30 -12.22
C ARG A 842 1.51 -25.44 -12.75
N THR A 843 2.34 -26.01 -11.88
CA THR A 843 3.16 -27.18 -12.19
C THR A 843 2.50 -28.46 -11.67
N LEU A 844 2.52 -29.52 -12.48
CA LEU A 844 2.04 -30.84 -12.08
C LEU A 844 2.93 -31.43 -10.98
N ALA A 845 2.30 -32.01 -9.95
CA ALA A 845 2.98 -32.74 -8.88
C ALA A 845 3.09 -34.24 -9.20
N ALA A 846 2.12 -34.78 -9.93
CA ALA A 846 2.10 -36.17 -10.40
C ALA A 846 1.68 -36.22 -11.88
N ASP A 847 1.98 -37.34 -12.53
CA ASP A 847 1.60 -37.60 -13.91
C ASP A 847 0.06 -37.61 -14.05
N VAL A 848 -0.45 -37.04 -15.14
CA VAL A 848 -1.88 -37.07 -15.48
C VAL A 848 -2.11 -38.19 -16.49
N ILE A 849 -2.90 -39.18 -16.11
CA ILE A 849 -3.20 -40.36 -16.92
C ILE A 849 -4.65 -40.25 -17.41
N ASN A 850 -4.89 -40.55 -18.69
CA ASN A 850 -6.24 -40.70 -19.21
C ASN A 850 -6.87 -41.98 -18.65
N GLU A 851 -8.01 -41.86 -17.95
CA GLU A 851 -8.69 -43.02 -17.34
C GLU A 851 -9.21 -44.04 -18.37
N GLU A 852 -9.50 -43.60 -19.61
CA GLU A 852 -10.02 -44.48 -20.67
C GLU A 852 -8.93 -45.21 -21.45
N THR A 853 -7.82 -44.53 -21.78
CA THR A 853 -6.75 -45.09 -22.63
C THR A 853 -5.55 -45.61 -21.84
N GLY A 854 -5.38 -45.18 -20.58
CA GLY A 854 -4.19 -45.48 -19.77
C GLY A 854 -2.92 -44.77 -20.23
N GLU A 855 -3.01 -43.86 -21.21
CA GLU A 855 -1.87 -43.07 -21.69
C GLU A 855 -1.60 -41.88 -20.78
N VAL A 856 -0.31 -41.56 -20.58
CA VAL A 856 0.11 -40.37 -19.84
C VAL A 856 -0.09 -39.14 -20.73
N ILE A 857 -1.01 -38.26 -20.33
CA ILE A 857 -1.31 -37.00 -21.03
C ILE A 857 -0.20 -35.98 -20.76
N ALA A 858 0.26 -35.89 -19.50
CA ALA A 858 1.28 -34.94 -19.08
C ALA A 858 2.11 -35.50 -17.92
N GLU A 859 3.43 -35.35 -18.02
CA GLU A 859 4.38 -35.79 -17.00
C GLU A 859 4.42 -34.82 -15.80
N SER A 860 4.75 -35.35 -14.63
CA SER A 860 5.05 -34.60 -13.42
C SER A 860 6.16 -33.56 -13.64
N GLY A 861 6.07 -32.42 -12.95
CA GLY A 861 7.00 -31.32 -13.14
C GLY A 861 6.73 -30.44 -14.37
N THR A 862 5.76 -30.80 -15.22
CA THR A 862 5.39 -29.98 -16.38
C THR A 862 4.59 -28.74 -15.96
N LEU A 863 4.97 -27.57 -16.50
CA LEU A 863 4.21 -26.33 -16.34
C LEU A 863 3.01 -26.31 -17.29
N ILE A 864 1.81 -26.13 -16.74
CA ILE A 864 0.57 -26.12 -17.52
C ILE A 864 0.47 -24.83 -18.34
N SER A 865 0.54 -24.96 -19.66
CA SER A 865 0.33 -23.89 -20.64
C SER A 865 -1.09 -23.93 -21.22
N GLU A 866 -1.49 -22.91 -21.96
CA GLU A 866 -2.81 -22.82 -22.60
C GLU A 866 -3.09 -24.04 -23.51
N ARG A 867 -2.12 -24.46 -24.31
CA ARG A 867 -2.24 -25.67 -25.15
C ARG A 867 -2.44 -26.93 -24.33
N MET A 868 -1.80 -27.02 -23.16
CA MET A 868 -1.95 -28.16 -22.27
C MET A 868 -3.35 -28.18 -21.63
N VAL A 869 -3.92 -27.02 -21.34
CA VAL A 869 -5.31 -26.91 -20.88
C VAL A 869 -6.27 -27.45 -21.94
N ASP A 870 -6.10 -27.07 -23.21
CA ASP A 870 -6.92 -27.59 -24.32
C ASP A 870 -6.82 -29.12 -24.44
N ILE A 871 -5.63 -29.69 -24.21
CA ILE A 871 -5.40 -31.15 -24.20
C ILE A 871 -6.08 -31.82 -22.99
N LEU A 872 -6.00 -31.21 -21.80
CA LEU A 872 -6.64 -31.72 -20.59
C LEU A 872 -8.18 -31.71 -20.72
N ASP A 873 -8.73 -30.63 -21.27
CA ASP A 873 -10.17 -30.49 -21.50
C ASP A 873 -10.65 -31.48 -22.59
N ALA A 874 -9.88 -31.64 -23.68
CA ALA A 874 -10.18 -32.63 -24.73
C ALA A 874 -10.03 -34.08 -24.23
N GLY A 875 -9.13 -34.32 -23.29
CA GLY A 875 -8.92 -35.60 -22.62
C GLY A 875 -9.96 -35.92 -21.54
N GLY A 876 -10.88 -35.01 -21.23
CA GLY A 876 -11.93 -35.22 -20.22
C GLY A 876 -11.40 -35.36 -18.79
N VAL A 877 -10.29 -34.71 -18.44
CA VAL A 877 -9.68 -34.82 -17.11
C VAL A 877 -10.42 -33.95 -16.10
N ASP A 878 -10.98 -34.56 -15.05
CA ASP A 878 -11.75 -33.84 -14.02
C ASP A 878 -10.89 -33.30 -12.86
N LYS A 879 -9.76 -33.96 -12.57
CA LYS A 879 -8.91 -33.67 -11.41
C LYS A 879 -7.44 -33.75 -11.76
N VAL A 880 -6.67 -32.80 -11.25
CA VAL A 880 -5.23 -32.71 -11.49
C VAL A 880 -4.50 -32.45 -10.18
N TYR A 881 -3.39 -33.16 -9.94
CA TYR A 881 -2.55 -32.95 -8.77
C TYR A 881 -1.43 -31.94 -9.09
N VAL A 882 -1.47 -30.76 -8.46
CA VAL A 882 -0.56 -29.64 -8.75
C VAL A 882 0.27 -29.25 -7.55
N ARG A 883 1.50 -28.77 -7.76
CA ARG A 883 2.34 -28.23 -6.69
C ARG A 883 1.75 -26.93 -6.15
N SER A 884 2.01 -26.64 -4.88
CA SER A 884 1.48 -25.47 -4.19
C SER A 884 2.54 -24.78 -3.34
N PRO A 885 2.47 -23.44 -3.18
CA PRO A 885 3.25 -22.70 -2.19
C PRO A 885 3.15 -23.27 -0.77
N ILE A 886 2.00 -23.86 -0.41
CA ILE A 886 1.72 -24.39 0.93
C ILE A 886 2.49 -25.69 1.21
N THR A 887 2.69 -26.53 0.18
CA THR A 887 3.37 -27.84 0.29
C THR A 887 4.86 -27.74 -0.02
N CYS A 888 5.39 -26.52 -0.19
CA CYS A 888 6.79 -26.30 -0.54
C CYS A 888 7.72 -26.67 0.63
N ALA A 889 8.79 -27.43 0.34
CA ALA A 889 9.74 -27.89 1.36
C ALA A 889 10.84 -26.86 1.70
N THR A 890 10.94 -25.74 0.98
CA THR A 890 11.98 -24.72 1.20
C THR A 890 11.78 -24.01 2.54
N ARG A 891 12.81 -24.03 3.39
CA ARG A 891 12.82 -23.34 4.69
C ARG A 891 13.29 -21.90 4.45
N PHE A 892 12.42 -20.90 4.64
CA PHE A 892 12.68 -19.46 4.40
C PHE A 892 12.56 -18.97 2.95
N GLY A 893 11.59 -19.48 2.21
CA GLY A 893 11.26 -18.98 0.88
C GLY A 893 10.29 -19.92 0.18
N ILE A 894 10.08 -19.67 -1.11
CA ILE A 894 9.33 -20.57 -1.98
C ILE A 894 10.20 -20.90 -3.18
N CYS A 895 10.14 -22.14 -3.67
CA CYS A 895 10.78 -22.48 -4.93
C CYS A 895 9.93 -22.03 -6.13
N SER A 896 10.60 -21.69 -7.23
CA SER A 896 9.95 -21.24 -8.46
C SER A 896 8.92 -22.26 -8.97
N THR A 897 9.23 -23.55 -8.92
CA THR A 897 8.37 -24.62 -9.45
C THR A 897 7.08 -24.82 -8.64
N CYS A 898 7.10 -24.67 -7.31
CA CYS A 898 5.90 -24.75 -6.46
C CYS A 898 4.99 -23.53 -6.61
N TYR A 899 5.54 -22.38 -7.00
CA TYR A 899 4.75 -21.18 -7.31
C TYR A 899 4.14 -21.27 -8.71
N GLY A 900 4.94 -21.68 -9.70
CA GLY A 900 4.54 -21.81 -11.10
C GLY A 900 4.90 -20.58 -11.94
N ARG A 901 3.93 -20.12 -12.73
CA ARG A 901 4.07 -19.04 -13.71
C ARG A 901 3.98 -17.66 -13.05
N ASP A 902 4.84 -16.73 -13.45
CA ASP A 902 4.60 -15.30 -13.25
C ASP A 902 3.49 -14.85 -14.20
N LEU A 903 2.32 -14.55 -13.64
CA LEU A 903 1.14 -14.13 -14.37
C LEU A 903 1.37 -12.83 -15.15
N ALA A 904 2.28 -11.97 -14.71
CA ALA A 904 2.51 -10.68 -15.36
C ALA A 904 3.36 -10.77 -16.64
N ARG A 905 4.21 -11.79 -16.77
CA ARG A 905 5.11 -11.97 -17.92
C ARG A 905 4.87 -13.24 -18.70
N GLY A 906 4.09 -14.17 -18.14
CA GLY A 906 3.72 -15.40 -18.82
C GLY A 906 4.84 -16.44 -18.92
N HIS A 907 5.95 -16.30 -18.21
CA HIS A 907 6.98 -17.33 -18.06
C HIS A 907 7.03 -17.83 -16.61
N GLN A 908 7.82 -18.86 -16.32
CA GLN A 908 8.05 -19.34 -14.96
C GLN A 908 8.63 -18.21 -14.07
N VAL A 909 8.23 -18.15 -12.80
CA VAL A 909 8.66 -17.06 -11.89
C VAL A 909 10.18 -17.06 -11.69
N ASN A 910 10.80 -15.87 -11.67
CA ASN A 910 12.24 -15.76 -11.52
C ASN A 910 12.66 -15.83 -10.04
N VAL A 911 13.88 -16.31 -9.79
CA VAL A 911 14.47 -16.27 -8.44
C VAL A 911 14.72 -14.81 -8.04
N GLY A 912 14.39 -14.46 -6.81
CA GLY A 912 14.48 -13.11 -6.25
C GLY A 912 13.19 -12.29 -6.34
N GLU A 913 12.12 -12.83 -6.95
CA GLU A 913 10.85 -12.11 -7.09
C GLU A 913 10.07 -12.11 -5.76
N ALA A 914 9.68 -10.92 -5.29
CA ALA A 914 8.98 -10.71 -4.03
C ALA A 914 7.48 -11.00 -4.14
N ILE A 915 7.15 -12.28 -4.35
CA ILE A 915 5.79 -12.77 -4.59
C ILE A 915 4.82 -12.49 -3.44
N GLY A 916 5.29 -12.40 -2.19
CA GLY A 916 4.42 -12.09 -1.05
C GLY A 916 3.78 -10.71 -1.13
N VAL A 917 4.58 -9.70 -1.51
CA VAL A 917 4.09 -8.33 -1.72
C VAL A 917 3.12 -8.27 -2.89
N ILE A 918 3.41 -8.97 -3.99
CA ILE A 918 2.54 -9.03 -5.17
C ILE A 918 1.20 -9.68 -4.80
N ALA A 919 1.22 -10.82 -4.11
CA ALA A 919 0.01 -11.51 -3.67
C ALA A 919 -0.85 -10.63 -2.75
N ALA A 920 -0.24 -9.95 -1.79
CA ALA A 920 -0.94 -9.04 -0.88
C ALA A 920 -1.61 -7.87 -1.61
N GLN A 921 -0.93 -7.29 -2.62
CA GLN A 921 -1.49 -6.22 -3.45
C GLN A 921 -2.61 -6.73 -4.35
N SER A 922 -2.43 -7.88 -5.01
CA SER A 922 -3.41 -8.48 -5.92
C SER A 922 -4.70 -8.91 -5.23
N ILE A 923 -4.67 -9.18 -3.91
CA ILE A 923 -5.86 -9.47 -3.10
C ILE A 923 -6.52 -8.19 -2.59
N GLY A 924 -5.74 -7.17 -2.27
CA GLY A 924 -6.23 -5.97 -1.60
C GLY A 924 -6.72 -4.85 -2.53
N GLU A 925 -6.29 -4.87 -3.80
CA GLU A 925 -6.66 -3.87 -4.80
C GLU A 925 -8.08 -4.03 -5.37
N PRO A 926 -8.54 -5.24 -5.77
CA PRO A 926 -9.94 -5.46 -6.14
C PRO A 926 -10.90 -5.19 -4.99
#